data_AF-A0A7V2YA57-F1
#
_entry.id   AF-A0A7V2YA57-F1
#
_cell.length_a   1.000
_cell.length_b   1.000
_cell.length_c   1.000
_cell.angle_alpha   90.00
_cell.angle_beta   90.00
_cell.angle_gamma   90.00
#
_symmetry.space_group_name_H-M   'P 1'
#
loop_
_entity.id
_entity.type
_entity.pdbx_description
1 polymer ?
#
loop_
_entity_poly.entity_id
_entity_poly.type
_entity_poly.pdbx_seq_one_letter_code
_entity_poly.pdbx_strand_id
1 'polypeptide(L)'
;MTATCMNRFYQIMELPKKGELLYVSPRSKKKHCKPPKKSAGSLLRPQACGTRNKFPLSWQWGPRGDGKPGILMLGERRLKRAQVRTARSFVALLGLLVCFLVNWEGQTWAKEQAQSKPRLFISGLILDSQLSPVKDAVVRIFLEGQAQPLIQAGREVLEVSSASDGSYILEFDPKVPLGEKSKVEVEVSKPCFMTMRIPLEISDFAYKGDSFYFRKDVSLPRKGSPALWIAVSVFAAVYFLMAFELVHRLVAAMLGAAALLLITYTAGGLDADYRIITFQAAVEYVDMNVVLLLLASMVMVGIVRQSGVFQWAVWKCFLLSRGRKMTLTALLIFLSAGISTLVDNAATMVVLTPATLVLAQGLRMNPLALLLPQVMAANLGGTATLVGDISNMMIGSRGGLSFTDFVENLGPVCGLGLMALLLMSWIWYRKDYRAPATDTGENPSFEARGTIEDPVLLAVGLGVLVPVILLLFTQRYWKMEASVPMLAGASVLFAYGVLSRKIKMMDFLEKEMEWPTLLFLIFLFILVGALKQVGALSFLVEAIRGVFSVSPRAGVSLLLWAGALSAAFVDNLPFTAAMLPVAAHLQAGLPELHPHVLWWALALGVSLGGNGTLLGGSANMVAMGIASSAGYPTNFARFMKFGFLYMLISVGICNVWLLVFYL
;
A
#
# COMPACT_ATOMS: atom_id res chain seq x y z
N MET A 1 -14.21 -39.72 -11.15
CA MET A 1 -15.62 -39.57 -10.71
C MET A 1 -15.93 -38.07 -10.67
N THR A 2 -15.83 -37.42 -11.84
CA THR A 2 -15.45 -35.99 -11.95
C THR A 2 -15.98 -35.39 -13.26
N ALA A 3 -17.31 -35.43 -13.42
CA ALA A 3 -18.02 -34.80 -14.55
C ALA A 3 -19.36 -34.17 -14.14
N THR A 4 -19.94 -34.59 -13.01
CA THR A 4 -21.35 -34.30 -12.67
C THR A 4 -21.58 -32.97 -11.93
N CYS A 5 -20.54 -32.30 -11.41
CA CYS A 5 -20.71 -31.01 -10.72
C CYS A 5 -20.78 -29.80 -11.66
N MET A 6 -20.28 -29.88 -12.89
CA MET A 6 -20.18 -28.70 -13.77
C MET A 6 -21.51 -28.28 -14.40
N ASN A 7 -22.46 -29.21 -14.55
CA ASN A 7 -23.76 -28.95 -15.19
C ASN A 7 -24.81 -28.27 -14.30
N ARG A 8 -24.60 -28.16 -12.97
CA ARG A 8 -25.61 -27.56 -12.07
C ARG A 8 -25.48 -26.04 -11.88
N PHE A 9 -24.37 -25.44 -12.31
CA PHE A 9 -24.16 -23.99 -12.17
C PHE A 9 -24.66 -23.18 -13.38
N TYR A 10 -24.87 -23.81 -14.53
CA TYR A 10 -25.30 -23.14 -15.76
C TYR A 10 -26.83 -22.94 -15.92
N GLN A 11 -27.65 -23.51 -15.02
CA GLN A 11 -29.12 -23.45 -15.11
C GLN A 11 -29.79 -22.29 -14.34
N ILE A 12 -29.03 -21.36 -13.74
CA ILE A 12 -29.59 -20.30 -12.86
C ILE A 12 -29.53 -18.89 -13.49
N MET A 13 -29.01 -18.72 -14.71
CA MET A 13 -29.03 -17.44 -15.44
C MET A 13 -29.60 -17.56 -16.86
N GLU A 14 -30.90 -17.82 -16.96
CA GLU A 14 -31.66 -17.47 -18.17
C GLU A 14 -32.13 -16.01 -18.12
N LEU A 15 -31.41 -15.13 -18.83
CA LEU A 15 -31.95 -13.83 -19.26
C LEU A 15 -32.78 -14.03 -20.53
N PRO A 16 -33.93 -13.36 -20.69
CA PRO A 16 -34.81 -13.57 -21.84
C PRO A 16 -34.17 -13.07 -23.14
N LYS A 17 -34.36 -13.85 -24.22
CA LYS A 17 -33.85 -13.54 -25.55
C LYS A 17 -34.58 -12.35 -26.20
N LYS A 18 -33.88 -11.69 -27.13
CA LYS A 18 -34.36 -10.55 -27.91
C LYS A 18 -35.64 -10.86 -28.70
N GLY A 19 -36.52 -9.84 -28.77
CA GLY A 19 -37.04 -9.37 -30.05
C GLY A 19 -38.53 -9.54 -30.31
N GLU A 20 -39.30 -8.49 -30.05
CA GLU A 20 -40.47 -8.15 -30.86
C GLU A 20 -40.64 -6.62 -30.91
N LEU A 21 -41.05 -6.09 -32.06
CA LEU A 21 -41.22 -4.66 -32.30
C LEU A 21 -42.60 -4.18 -31.79
N LEU A 22 -42.73 -2.90 -31.45
CA LEU A 22 -43.65 -2.00 -32.18
C LEU A 22 -43.58 -0.52 -31.73
N TYR A 23 -43.77 0.34 -32.74
CA TYR A 23 -43.92 1.81 -32.67
C TYR A 23 -45.19 2.26 -31.90
N VAL A 24 -45.18 3.49 -31.37
CA VAL A 24 -46.03 4.65 -31.76
C VAL A 24 -46.02 5.76 -30.67
N SER A 25 -46.20 7.01 -31.09
CA SER A 25 -45.99 8.26 -30.34
C SER A 25 -47.24 8.77 -29.54
N PRO A 26 -47.20 9.93 -28.84
CA PRO A 26 -48.12 10.26 -27.73
C PRO A 26 -49.36 11.08 -28.13
N ARG A 27 -50.47 10.98 -27.35
CA ARG A 27 -51.43 12.12 -27.12
C ARG A 27 -52.53 11.89 -26.05
N SER A 28 -52.50 12.75 -25.02
CA SER A 28 -53.66 13.54 -24.51
C SER A 28 -54.79 12.96 -23.62
N LYS A 29 -55.33 13.89 -22.79
CA LYS A 29 -56.70 14.02 -22.22
C LYS A 29 -57.10 13.33 -20.89
N LYS A 30 -57.06 14.17 -19.84
CA LYS A 30 -58.06 14.40 -18.75
C LYS A 30 -59.30 13.48 -18.64
N LYS A 31 -59.55 12.96 -17.42
CA LYS A 31 -60.77 13.12 -16.56
C LYS A 31 -60.58 12.22 -15.30
N HIS A 32 -60.47 12.74 -14.07
CA HIS A 32 -61.55 13.11 -13.15
C HIS A 32 -62.68 12.05 -12.97
N CYS A 33 -62.64 11.31 -11.85
CA CYS A 33 -63.74 11.18 -10.88
C CYS A 33 -63.24 10.54 -9.56
N LYS A 34 -63.98 10.74 -8.46
CA LYS A 34 -63.62 10.37 -7.06
C LYS A 34 -64.72 9.46 -6.43
N PRO A 35 -64.63 9.00 -5.15
CA PRO A 35 -64.93 7.62 -4.73
C PRO A 35 -66.33 7.49 -4.09
N PRO A 36 -66.73 6.39 -3.40
CA PRO A 36 -66.32 6.20 -1.97
C PRO A 36 -66.41 4.76 -1.35
N LYS A 37 -65.86 4.62 -0.11
CA LYS A 37 -66.28 3.66 0.96
C LYS A 37 -66.04 2.14 0.69
N LYS A 38 -65.90 1.23 1.67
CA LYS A 38 -66.16 1.26 3.13
C LYS A 38 -65.32 0.18 3.88
N SER A 39 -64.73 0.59 5.00
CA SER A 39 -64.79 -0.03 6.34
C SER A 39 -64.06 -1.34 6.69
N ALA A 40 -63.11 -1.23 7.62
CA ALA A 40 -62.70 -2.30 8.52
C ALA A 40 -63.47 -2.22 9.86
N GLY A 41 -63.66 -3.36 10.51
CA GLY A 41 -63.94 -3.50 11.96
C GLY A 41 -62.92 -4.52 12.52
N SER A 42 -62.16 -4.19 13.57
CA SER A 42 -62.57 -4.23 15.00
C SER A 42 -62.73 -5.69 15.47
N LEU A 43 -61.84 -6.24 16.29
CA LEU A 43 -61.76 -6.16 17.77
C LEU A 43 -60.61 -7.12 18.21
N LEU A 44 -59.86 -7.00 19.31
CA LEU A 44 -60.12 -6.48 20.65
C LEU A 44 -58.91 -5.72 21.30
N ARG A 45 -59.23 -5.13 22.47
CA ARG A 45 -58.46 -4.27 23.41
C ARG A 45 -58.23 -5.06 24.75
N PRO A 46 -57.87 -4.47 25.92
CA PRO A 46 -56.85 -3.46 26.29
C PRO A 46 -56.12 -3.76 27.66
N GLN A 47 -55.18 -2.90 28.08
CA GLN A 47 -55.03 -2.25 29.42
C GLN A 47 -53.77 -1.33 29.37
N ALA A 48 -53.77 0.00 29.63
CA ALA A 48 -54.13 0.82 30.82
C ALA A 48 -53.09 0.70 31.96
N CYS A 49 -52.64 1.75 32.69
CA CYS A 49 -52.96 3.20 32.78
C CYS A 49 -51.78 3.99 33.44
N GLY A 50 -51.70 5.33 33.55
CA GLY A 50 -52.60 6.38 33.02
C GLY A 50 -52.55 7.82 33.61
N THR A 51 -51.49 8.31 34.29
CA THR A 51 -51.46 9.66 34.96
C THR A 51 -50.72 10.74 34.13
N ARG A 52 -51.38 11.73 33.51
CA ARG A 52 -51.94 13.03 34.05
C ARG A 52 -50.85 14.07 34.39
N ASN A 53 -50.91 15.36 33.99
CA ASN A 53 -52.05 16.24 33.67
C ASN A 53 -51.76 17.34 32.59
N LYS A 54 -52.79 17.62 31.75
CA LYS A 54 -53.43 18.92 31.36
C LYS A 54 -52.55 20.17 31.05
N PHE A 55 -52.57 20.76 29.84
CA PHE A 55 -53.62 21.60 29.13
C PHE A 55 -53.73 23.06 29.68
N PRO A 56 -54.21 24.11 28.93
CA PRO A 56 -54.83 24.10 27.58
C PRO A 56 -54.59 25.29 26.58
N LEU A 57 -55.06 25.10 25.31
CA LEU A 57 -55.79 26.03 24.37
C LEU A 57 -55.23 27.44 24.04
N SER A 58 -55.55 28.14 22.93
CA SER A 58 -56.02 27.89 21.53
C SER A 58 -56.20 29.27 20.83
N TRP A 59 -56.42 29.37 19.50
CA TRP A 59 -57.46 30.22 18.82
C TRP A 59 -57.28 30.30 17.28
N GLN A 60 -58.33 30.73 16.57
CA GLN A 60 -58.55 30.77 15.10
C GLN A 60 -59.15 32.17 14.73
N TRP A 61 -59.38 32.66 13.49
CA TRP A 61 -59.42 32.15 12.09
C TRP A 61 -59.25 33.36 11.13
N GLY A 62 -58.99 33.17 9.82
CA GLY A 62 -59.52 34.09 8.77
C GLY A 62 -58.54 34.75 7.75
N PRO A 63 -58.96 34.97 6.46
CA PRO A 63 -58.14 35.61 5.41
C PRO A 63 -58.70 36.95 4.83
N ARG A 64 -57.92 37.58 3.90
CA ARG A 64 -58.08 38.89 3.20
C ARG A 64 -57.62 40.11 4.04
N GLY A 65 -56.97 41.16 3.51
CA GLY A 65 -56.51 41.45 2.14
C GLY A 65 -55.59 42.71 2.09
N ASP A 66 -55.17 43.10 0.88
CA ASP A 66 -54.57 44.38 0.45
C ASP A 66 -53.22 44.89 1.00
N GLY A 67 -52.22 44.91 0.11
CA GLY A 67 -51.51 46.15 -0.27
C GLY A 67 -50.36 46.71 0.61
N LYS A 68 -49.14 46.17 0.48
CA LYS A 68 -47.86 46.89 0.19
C LYS A 68 -46.62 45.98 0.34
N PRO A 69 -45.50 46.24 -0.37
CA PRO A 69 -44.36 45.32 -0.42
C PRO A 69 -43.41 45.50 0.77
N GLY A 70 -43.08 44.41 1.48
CA GLY A 70 -42.19 44.51 2.66
C GLY A 70 -41.70 43.20 3.30
N ILE A 71 -41.86 42.03 2.67
CA ILE A 71 -41.47 40.74 3.27
C ILE A 71 -40.67 39.88 2.29
N LEU A 72 -39.42 40.27 2.04
CA LEU A 72 -38.42 39.42 1.36
C LEU A 72 -36.96 39.76 1.77
N MET A 73 -36.77 40.20 3.01
CA MET A 73 -35.47 40.68 3.53
C MET A 73 -35.14 40.21 4.96
N LEU A 74 -35.77 39.11 5.42
CA LEU A 74 -35.56 38.54 6.77
C LEU A 74 -35.12 37.07 6.81
N GLY A 75 -35.15 36.35 5.67
CA GLY A 75 -34.69 34.95 5.59
C GLY A 75 -33.17 34.79 5.60
N GLU A 76 -32.46 35.55 4.75
CA GLU A 76 -31.01 35.36 4.55
C GLU A 76 -30.14 35.74 5.77
N ARG A 77 -30.60 36.71 6.58
CA ARG A 77 -29.88 37.19 7.78
C ARG A 77 -29.95 36.23 8.98
N ARG A 78 -30.76 35.15 8.92
CA ARG A 78 -30.80 34.09 9.93
C ARG A 78 -29.93 32.89 9.55
N LEU A 79 -29.90 32.49 8.27
CA LEU A 79 -29.03 31.40 7.78
C LEU A 79 -27.53 31.75 7.89
N LYS A 80 -27.11 32.96 7.49
CA LYS A 80 -25.70 33.40 7.64
C LYS A 80 -25.23 33.52 9.10
N ARG A 81 -26.13 33.60 10.08
CA ARG A 81 -25.78 33.62 11.52
C ARG A 81 -25.69 32.23 12.17
N ALA A 82 -26.23 31.19 11.53
CA ALA A 82 -26.09 29.81 11.99
C ALA A 82 -24.69 29.24 11.65
N GLN A 83 -24.24 29.40 10.40
CA GLN A 83 -22.95 28.85 9.93
C GLN A 83 -21.71 29.52 10.57
N VAL A 84 -21.79 30.79 10.98
CA VAL A 84 -20.66 31.49 11.65
C VAL A 84 -20.52 31.09 13.12
N ARG A 85 -21.56 30.54 13.77
CA ARG A 85 -21.47 30.05 15.14
C ARG A 85 -20.77 28.69 15.23
N THR A 86 -21.06 27.75 14.33
CA THR A 86 -20.41 26.42 14.32
C THR A 86 -18.91 26.51 14.03
N ALA A 87 -18.47 27.39 13.14
CA ALA A 87 -17.04 27.61 12.87
C ALA A 87 -16.27 28.15 14.09
N ARG A 88 -16.86 29.10 14.85
CA ARG A 88 -16.23 29.64 16.07
C ARG A 88 -16.15 28.63 17.21
N SER A 89 -17.14 27.75 17.36
CA SER A 89 -17.09 26.67 18.34
C SER A 89 -15.99 25.65 18.05
N PHE A 90 -15.70 25.36 16.78
CA PHE A 90 -14.65 24.40 16.40
C PHE A 90 -13.24 24.93 16.67
N VAL A 91 -12.98 26.21 16.37
CA VAL A 91 -11.70 26.87 16.67
C VAL A 91 -11.48 27.04 18.19
N ALA A 92 -12.55 27.32 18.95
CA ALA A 92 -12.47 27.39 20.41
C ALA A 92 -12.17 26.01 21.05
N LEU A 93 -12.74 24.93 20.50
CA LEU A 93 -12.44 23.55 20.92
C LEU A 93 -10.98 23.17 20.62
N LEU A 94 -10.45 23.52 19.44
CA LEU A 94 -9.03 23.30 19.13
C LEU A 94 -8.10 24.07 20.09
N GLY A 95 -8.42 25.34 20.38
CA GLY A 95 -7.65 26.16 21.31
C GLY A 95 -7.64 25.61 22.74
N LEU A 96 -8.78 25.10 23.23
CA LEU A 96 -8.86 24.44 24.53
C LEU A 96 -8.05 23.13 24.57
N LEU A 97 -8.03 22.37 23.47
CA LEU A 97 -7.27 21.12 23.38
C LEU A 97 -5.75 21.37 23.38
N VAL A 98 -5.29 22.44 22.72
CA VAL A 98 -3.89 22.88 22.79
C VAL A 98 -3.51 23.38 24.19
N CYS A 99 -4.35 24.16 24.86
CA CYS A 99 -4.10 24.56 26.25
C CYS A 99 -4.11 23.38 27.24
N PHE A 100 -4.88 22.32 26.97
CA PHE A 100 -4.87 21.11 27.80
C PHE A 100 -3.59 20.29 27.60
N LEU A 101 -3.07 20.23 26.37
CA LEU A 101 -1.79 19.56 26.07
C LEU A 101 -0.58 20.31 26.63
N VAL A 102 -0.59 21.65 26.63
CA VAL A 102 0.52 22.47 27.18
C VAL A 102 0.55 22.46 28.71
N ASN A 103 -0.58 22.22 29.40
CA ASN A 103 -0.63 22.11 30.87
C ASN A 103 -0.55 20.67 31.42
N TRP A 104 -0.35 19.65 30.57
CA TRP A 104 -0.26 18.25 31.02
C TRP A 104 1.16 17.85 31.50
N GLU A 105 2.20 18.64 31.20
CA GLU A 105 3.53 18.49 31.82
C GLU A 105 3.61 19.17 33.19
N GLY A 106 2.83 18.64 34.13
CA GLY A 106 2.67 19.19 35.48
C GLY A 106 2.54 18.15 36.59
N GLN A 107 2.79 16.86 36.32
CA GLN A 107 2.97 15.89 37.40
C GLN A 107 4.33 16.11 38.07
N THR A 108 4.31 16.84 39.17
CA THR A 108 5.40 16.88 40.13
C THR A 108 5.68 15.46 40.61
N TRP A 109 6.87 14.96 40.29
CA TRP A 109 7.37 13.73 40.89
C TRP A 109 7.57 14.00 42.38
N ALA A 110 6.63 13.53 43.20
CA ALA A 110 6.85 13.44 44.63
C ALA A 110 8.10 12.58 44.84
N LYS A 111 9.19 13.19 45.31
CA LYS A 111 10.36 12.45 45.80
C LYS A 111 9.96 11.76 47.10
N GLU A 112 9.29 10.63 46.97
CA GLU A 112 9.17 9.67 48.05
C GLU A 112 10.60 9.21 48.38
N GLN A 113 11.13 9.70 49.50
CA GLN A 113 12.41 9.24 50.04
C GLN A 113 12.23 7.84 50.62
N ALA A 114 12.05 6.87 49.74
CA ALA A 114 12.17 5.46 50.08
C ALA A 114 13.60 5.22 50.59
N GLN A 115 13.73 4.73 51.82
CA GLN A 115 15.00 4.27 52.37
C GLN A 115 15.64 3.28 51.40
N SER A 116 16.92 3.48 51.06
CA SER A 116 17.63 2.68 50.07
C SER A 116 17.87 1.27 50.60
N LYS A 117 16.92 0.36 50.30
CA LYS A 117 17.28 -1.05 50.18
C LYS A 117 18.23 -1.22 49.00
N PRO A 118 19.23 -2.11 49.07
CA PRO A 118 20.09 -2.38 47.95
C PRO A 118 19.26 -2.94 46.79
N ARG A 119 19.36 -2.33 45.61
CA ARG A 119 18.69 -2.79 44.39
C ARG A 119 19.72 -3.14 43.34
N LEU A 120 19.50 -4.26 42.66
CA LEU A 120 20.38 -4.73 41.60
C LEU A 120 19.71 -4.50 40.24
N PHE A 121 20.38 -3.73 39.39
CA PHE A 121 19.93 -3.37 38.05
C PHE A 121 20.81 -4.06 37.00
N ILE A 122 20.23 -5.00 36.26
CA ILE A 122 20.88 -5.61 35.09
C ILE A 122 20.21 -5.05 33.84
N SER A 123 21.00 -4.59 32.88
CA SER A 123 20.52 -4.06 31.61
C SER A 123 21.35 -4.57 30.44
N GLY A 124 20.82 -4.43 29.23
CA GLY A 124 21.56 -4.79 28.01
C GLY A 124 20.68 -4.83 26.79
N LEU A 125 21.28 -5.21 25.67
CA LEU A 125 20.61 -5.49 24.41
C LEU A 125 20.59 -6.99 24.14
N ILE A 126 19.43 -7.55 23.84
CA ILE A 126 19.32 -8.90 23.28
C ILE A 126 19.31 -8.78 21.77
N LEU A 127 20.35 -9.35 21.16
CA LEU A 127 20.60 -9.38 19.72
C LEU A 127 20.50 -10.81 19.21
N ASP A 128 20.23 -10.99 17.93
CA ASP A 128 20.42 -12.29 17.27
C ASP A 128 21.85 -12.47 16.75
N SER A 129 22.12 -13.60 16.11
CA SER A 129 23.41 -13.89 15.44
C SER A 129 23.78 -12.89 14.32
N GLN A 130 22.86 -12.02 13.91
CA GLN A 130 23.06 -10.98 12.90
C GLN A 130 23.11 -9.57 13.52
N LEU A 131 23.37 -9.47 14.83
CA LEU A 131 23.41 -8.22 15.60
C LEU A 131 22.09 -7.42 15.56
N SER A 132 20.98 -8.07 15.22
CA SER A 132 19.68 -7.41 15.10
C SER A 132 18.88 -7.54 16.41
N PRO A 133 18.23 -6.46 16.88
CA PRO A 133 17.54 -6.47 18.17
C PRO A 133 16.36 -7.45 18.21
N VAL A 134 16.31 -8.23 19.28
CA VAL A 134 15.28 -9.26 19.51
C VAL A 134 14.24 -8.73 20.49
N LYS A 135 13.15 -8.18 19.96
CA LYS A 135 11.92 -7.81 20.69
C LYS A 135 11.21 -9.05 21.27
N ASP A 136 10.46 -8.88 22.36
CA ASP A 136 9.60 -9.93 22.97
C ASP A 136 10.38 -11.19 23.40
N ALA A 137 11.67 -11.06 23.75
CA ALA A 137 12.43 -12.13 24.40
C ALA A 137 12.16 -12.10 25.91
N VAL A 138 11.85 -13.25 26.48
CA VAL A 138 11.53 -13.43 27.90
C VAL A 138 12.82 -13.59 28.68
N VAL A 139 13.07 -12.65 29.59
CA VAL A 139 14.24 -12.61 30.46
C VAL A 139 13.83 -12.95 31.89
N ARG A 140 14.54 -13.90 32.47
CA ARG A 140 14.39 -14.35 33.86
C ARG A 140 15.74 -14.32 34.54
N ILE A 141 15.75 -14.18 35.86
CA ILE A 141 16.97 -14.24 36.65
C ILE A 141 16.90 -15.37 37.67
N PHE A 142 18.00 -16.10 37.79
CA PHE A 142 18.20 -17.18 38.74
C PHE A 142 19.36 -16.81 39.68
N LEU A 143 19.16 -17.06 40.98
CA LEU A 143 20.18 -16.91 42.02
C LEU A 143 20.30 -18.27 42.71
N GLU A 144 21.49 -18.86 42.70
CA GLU A 144 21.73 -20.24 43.14
C GLU A 144 20.75 -21.28 42.51
N GLY A 145 20.38 -21.05 41.25
CA GLY A 145 19.44 -21.91 40.51
C GLY A 145 17.96 -21.70 40.85
N GLN A 146 17.59 -20.77 41.75
CA GLN A 146 16.19 -20.41 42.02
C GLN A 146 15.80 -19.10 41.32
N ALA A 147 14.66 -19.10 40.62
CA ALA A 147 14.12 -17.92 39.97
C ALA A 147 13.74 -16.85 40.99
N GLN A 148 14.22 -15.61 40.83
CA GLN A 148 13.91 -14.49 41.73
C GLN A 148 12.80 -13.60 41.15
N PRO A 149 11.93 -13.01 41.98
CA PRO A 149 10.96 -12.02 41.53
C PRO A 149 11.66 -10.73 41.11
N LEU A 150 11.37 -10.28 39.90
CA LEU A 150 11.77 -9.00 39.34
C LEU A 150 10.76 -7.92 39.74
N ILE A 151 11.21 -6.67 39.82
CA ILE A 151 10.37 -5.51 40.10
C ILE A 151 10.17 -4.78 38.77
N GLN A 152 8.92 -4.60 38.35
CA GLN A 152 8.59 -3.79 37.16
C GLN A 152 7.44 -2.83 37.50
N ALA A 153 7.68 -1.53 37.33
CA ALA A 153 6.73 -0.46 37.71
C ALA A 153 6.13 -0.60 39.13
N GLY A 154 6.95 -1.07 40.09
CA GLY A 154 6.55 -1.24 41.50
C GLY A 154 5.77 -2.52 41.82
N ARG A 155 5.68 -3.50 40.91
CA ARG A 155 5.08 -4.82 41.16
C ARG A 155 6.12 -5.93 41.01
N GLU A 156 6.02 -6.98 41.84
CA GLU A 156 6.80 -8.21 41.64
C GLU A 156 6.24 -8.99 40.42
N VAL A 157 7.12 -9.37 39.49
CA VAL A 157 6.85 -10.14 38.26
C VAL A 157 7.94 -11.19 38.09
N LEU A 158 7.62 -12.39 37.60
CA LEU A 158 8.62 -13.48 37.46
C LEU A 158 9.48 -13.39 36.19
N GLU A 159 9.12 -12.54 35.25
CA GLU A 159 9.78 -12.41 33.95
C GLU A 159 9.56 -11.02 33.34
N VAL A 160 10.53 -10.54 32.57
CA VAL A 160 10.46 -9.26 31.84
C VAL A 160 10.67 -9.55 30.35
N SER A 161 9.89 -8.90 29.48
CA SER A 161 10.07 -8.99 28.03
C SER A 161 10.95 -7.86 27.50
N SER A 162 11.82 -8.16 26.53
CA SER A 162 12.64 -7.13 25.85
C SER A 162 11.80 -6.18 24.99
N ALA A 163 12.24 -4.93 24.94
CA ALA A 163 11.62 -3.85 24.16
C ALA A 163 11.89 -3.98 22.64
N SER A 164 11.30 -3.09 21.84
CA SER A 164 11.40 -3.10 20.37
C SER A 164 12.81 -2.89 19.81
N ASP A 165 13.68 -2.21 20.57
CA ASP A 165 15.10 -2.05 20.32
C ASP A 165 15.97 -3.19 20.90
N GLY A 166 15.33 -4.27 21.39
CA GLY A 166 16.00 -5.39 22.03
C GLY A 166 16.50 -5.09 23.44
N SER A 167 16.30 -3.87 23.96
CA SER A 167 16.74 -3.53 25.32
C SER A 167 15.94 -4.28 26.37
N TYR A 168 16.61 -4.63 27.47
CA TYR A 168 15.97 -5.18 28.66
C TYR A 168 16.55 -4.52 29.91
N ILE A 169 15.71 -4.40 30.94
CA ILE A 169 16.09 -3.90 32.26
C ILE A 169 15.44 -4.83 33.29
N LEU A 170 16.27 -5.43 34.13
CA LEU A 170 15.88 -6.21 35.30
C LEU A 170 16.21 -5.38 36.53
N GLU A 171 15.21 -5.14 37.37
CA GLU A 171 15.38 -4.61 38.72
C GLU A 171 14.94 -5.69 39.70
N PHE A 172 15.71 -5.99 40.74
CA PHE A 172 15.25 -6.85 41.83
C PHE A 172 15.92 -6.52 43.17
N ASP A 173 15.27 -6.95 44.25
CA ASP A 173 15.75 -6.89 45.64
C ASP A 173 16.35 -8.26 46.00
N PRO A 174 17.68 -8.41 46.09
CA PRO A 174 18.31 -9.67 46.49
C PRO A 174 18.00 -9.95 47.97
N LYS A 175 16.97 -10.76 48.22
CA LYS A 175 16.50 -11.17 49.57
C LYS A 175 17.58 -11.90 50.40
N VAL A 176 18.73 -12.22 49.80
CA VAL A 176 19.94 -12.79 50.42
C VAL A 176 21.14 -11.91 50.03
N PRO A 177 22.04 -11.53 50.96
CA PRO A 177 23.23 -10.75 50.61
C PRO A 177 24.13 -11.52 49.63
N LEU A 178 24.46 -10.88 48.51
CA LEU A 178 25.37 -11.41 47.50
C LEU A 178 26.79 -11.48 48.06
N GLY A 179 27.32 -12.70 48.20
CA GLY A 179 28.74 -12.92 48.50
C GLY A 179 29.56 -13.08 47.23
N GLU A 180 30.89 -12.94 47.30
CA GLU A 180 31.81 -13.03 46.14
C GLU A 180 31.71 -14.34 45.31
N LYS A 181 31.05 -15.37 45.84
CA LYS A 181 30.85 -16.68 45.20
C LYS A 181 29.40 -16.96 44.78
N SER A 182 28.47 -16.02 44.98
CA SER A 182 27.06 -16.24 44.66
C SER A 182 26.85 -16.34 43.14
N LYS A 183 26.23 -17.42 42.67
CA LYS A 183 25.94 -17.63 41.26
C LYS A 183 24.66 -16.92 40.85
N VAL A 184 24.82 -15.87 40.06
CA VAL A 184 23.72 -15.17 39.38
C VAL A 184 23.72 -15.60 37.91
N GLU A 185 22.59 -16.10 37.42
CA GLU A 185 22.41 -16.48 36.02
C GLU A 185 21.22 -15.71 35.42
N VAL A 186 21.42 -15.12 34.24
CA VAL A 186 20.30 -14.57 33.44
C VAL A 186 19.91 -15.61 32.40
N GLU A 187 18.67 -16.06 32.44
CA GLU A 187 18.07 -16.90 31.40
C GLU A 187 17.33 -16.00 30.41
N VAL A 188 17.76 -16.02 29.15
CA VAL A 188 17.05 -15.38 28.05
C VAL A 188 16.46 -16.47 27.16
N SER A 189 15.14 -16.42 26.97
CA SER A 189 14.39 -17.40 26.18
C SER A 189 13.44 -16.70 25.21
N LYS A 190 13.33 -17.22 23.98
CA LYS A 190 12.32 -16.79 23.00
C LYS A 190 12.00 -17.94 22.05
N PRO A 191 10.73 -18.16 21.66
CA PRO A 191 10.39 -19.08 20.58
C PRO A 191 11.24 -18.85 19.32
N CYS A 192 11.67 -19.94 18.67
CA CYS A 192 12.61 -19.94 17.54
C CYS A 192 14.08 -19.58 17.86
N PHE A 193 14.43 -19.35 19.12
CA PHE A 193 15.80 -19.14 19.58
C PHE A 193 16.23 -20.22 20.58
N MET A 194 17.53 -20.45 20.73
CA MET A 194 18.03 -21.28 21.83
C MET A 194 17.94 -20.49 23.15
N THR A 195 17.38 -21.12 24.18
CA THR A 195 17.43 -20.56 25.54
C THR A 195 18.89 -20.50 26.00
N MET A 196 19.36 -19.30 26.32
CA MET A 196 20.72 -19.06 26.81
C MET A 196 20.66 -18.76 28.30
N ARG A 197 21.45 -19.48 29.10
CA ARG A 197 21.75 -19.13 30.49
C ARG A 197 23.14 -18.54 30.56
N ILE A 198 23.24 -17.32 31.08
CA ILE A 198 24.47 -16.54 31.08
C ILE A 198 24.87 -16.33 32.54
N PRO A 199 25.96 -16.95 33.02
CA PRO A 199 26.48 -16.66 34.35
C PRO A 199 27.01 -15.23 34.38
N LEU A 200 26.71 -14.51 35.46
CA LEU A 200 27.22 -13.18 35.74
C LEU A 200 28.25 -13.29 36.87
N GLU A 201 29.47 -12.81 36.63
CA GLU A 201 30.51 -12.73 37.65
C GLU A 201 30.34 -11.44 38.46
N ILE A 202 30.39 -11.54 39.79
CA ILE A 202 30.11 -10.42 40.70
C ILE A 202 31.20 -9.32 40.61
N SER A 203 32.38 -9.65 40.11
CA SER A 203 33.49 -8.73 39.83
C SER A 203 33.17 -7.65 38.80
N ASP A 204 32.22 -7.91 37.89
CA ASP A 204 31.93 -7.02 36.75
C ASP A 204 30.86 -5.96 37.07
N PHE A 205 30.35 -5.93 38.30
CA PHE A 205 29.31 -5.00 38.72
C PHE A 205 29.88 -3.60 39.01
N ALA A 206 29.20 -2.57 38.52
CA ALA A 206 29.47 -1.19 38.86
C ALA A 206 28.64 -0.77 40.08
N TYR A 207 29.29 -0.11 41.06
CA TYR A 207 28.68 0.25 42.34
C TYR A 207 28.37 1.75 42.41
N LYS A 208 27.18 2.11 42.91
CA LYS A 208 26.83 3.51 43.20
C LYS A 208 25.88 3.59 44.40
N GLY A 209 26.44 3.88 45.58
CA GLY A 209 25.72 3.74 46.85
C GLY A 209 25.38 2.26 47.09
N ASP A 210 24.18 1.99 47.62
CA ASP A 210 23.68 0.63 47.84
C ASP A 210 23.19 -0.07 46.55
N SER A 211 23.27 0.59 45.39
CA SER A 211 22.77 0.06 44.11
C SER A 211 23.88 -0.50 43.23
N PHE A 212 23.60 -1.66 42.64
CA PHE A 212 24.51 -2.44 41.80
C PHE A 212 24.03 -2.36 40.36
N TYR A 213 24.93 -2.08 39.42
CA TYR A 213 24.61 -1.95 38.00
C TYR A 213 25.47 -2.89 37.17
N PHE A 214 24.86 -3.64 36.28
CA PHE A 214 25.56 -4.50 35.34
C PHE A 214 24.97 -4.38 33.94
N ARG A 215 25.84 -4.36 32.93
CA ARG A 215 25.45 -4.29 31.53
C ARG A 215 26.03 -5.46 30.76
N LYS A 216 25.17 -6.25 30.11
CA LYS A 216 25.59 -7.35 29.24
C LYS A 216 24.66 -7.46 28.04
N ASP A 217 25.24 -7.31 26.86
CA ASP A 217 24.53 -7.56 25.62
C ASP A 217 24.60 -9.08 25.31
N VAL A 218 23.48 -9.64 24.87
CA VAL A 218 23.24 -11.09 24.75
C VAL A 218 22.98 -11.45 23.30
N SER A 219 23.75 -12.40 22.74
CA SER A 219 23.44 -12.99 21.43
C SER A 219 22.64 -14.28 21.58
N LEU A 220 21.43 -14.31 21.01
CA LEU A 220 20.58 -15.51 20.93
C LEU A 220 20.76 -16.18 19.55
N PRO A 221 21.34 -17.39 19.47
CA PRO A 221 21.36 -18.15 18.22
C PRO A 221 19.97 -18.72 17.92
N ARG A 222 19.60 -18.72 16.64
CA ARG A 222 18.29 -19.23 16.17
C ARG A 222 18.29 -20.77 16.13
N LYS A 223 17.13 -21.37 16.41
CA LYS A 223 16.88 -22.83 16.33
C LYS A 223 15.81 -23.09 15.26
N GLY A 224 15.95 -24.16 14.49
CA GLY A 224 14.89 -24.63 13.59
C GLY A 224 13.66 -25.08 14.38
N SER A 225 12.66 -24.22 14.49
CA SER A 225 11.40 -24.47 15.21
C SER A 225 10.29 -24.96 14.27
N PRO A 226 9.21 -25.58 14.80
CA PRO A 226 7.99 -25.83 14.03
C PRO A 226 7.41 -24.54 13.42
N ALA A 227 7.40 -23.44 14.19
CA ALA A 227 6.97 -22.12 13.72
C ALA A 227 7.71 -21.65 12.45
N LEU A 228 9.04 -21.83 12.37
CA LEU A 228 9.83 -21.50 11.17
C LEU A 228 9.31 -22.24 9.94
N TRP A 229 9.24 -23.57 10.01
CA TRP A 229 8.84 -24.40 8.88
C TRP A 229 7.39 -24.18 8.46
N ILE A 230 6.48 -23.97 9.41
CA ILE A 230 5.09 -23.62 9.13
C ILE A 230 5.01 -22.28 8.40
N ALA A 231 5.69 -21.23 8.91
CA ALA A 231 5.64 -19.91 8.30
C ALA A 231 6.22 -19.90 6.87
N VAL A 232 7.36 -20.57 6.66
CA VAL A 232 7.97 -20.75 5.34
C VAL A 232 7.07 -21.54 4.40
N SER A 233 6.46 -22.63 4.87
CA SER A 233 5.56 -23.47 4.05
C SER A 233 4.29 -22.73 3.64
N VAL A 234 3.67 -21.98 4.55
CA VAL A 234 2.50 -21.15 4.25
C VAL A 234 2.86 -20.03 3.29
N PHE A 235 3.99 -19.34 3.49
CA PHE A 235 4.43 -18.30 2.55
C PHE A 235 4.72 -18.86 1.15
N ALA A 236 5.43 -20.00 1.07
CA ALA A 236 5.71 -20.68 -0.19
C ALA A 236 4.42 -21.15 -0.90
N ALA A 237 3.44 -21.67 -0.16
CA ALA A 237 2.13 -22.05 -0.69
C ALA A 237 1.36 -20.82 -1.22
N VAL A 238 1.32 -19.72 -0.46
CA VAL A 238 0.68 -18.46 -0.90
C VAL A 238 1.37 -17.91 -2.14
N TYR A 239 2.70 -17.89 -2.17
CA TYR A 239 3.50 -17.47 -3.32
C TYR A 239 3.23 -18.34 -4.55
N PHE A 240 3.15 -19.66 -4.38
CA PHE A 240 2.79 -20.59 -5.45
C PHE A 240 1.37 -20.35 -6.00
N LEU A 241 0.37 -20.17 -5.12
CA LEU A 241 -1.01 -19.88 -5.52
C LEU A 241 -1.12 -18.58 -6.33
N MET A 242 -0.32 -17.56 -5.99
CA MET A 242 -0.25 -16.29 -6.73
C MET A 242 0.51 -16.43 -8.05
N ALA A 243 1.69 -17.07 -8.05
CA ALA A 243 2.54 -17.24 -9.22
C ALA A 243 1.86 -18.02 -10.37
N PHE A 244 1.00 -18.99 -10.02
CA PHE A 244 0.21 -19.75 -10.99
C PHE A 244 -1.23 -19.24 -11.16
N GLU A 245 -1.56 -18.07 -10.58
CA GLU A 245 -2.89 -17.44 -10.60
C GLU A 245 -4.07 -18.36 -10.22
N LEU A 246 -3.80 -19.40 -9.41
CA LEU A 246 -4.78 -20.42 -9.04
C LEU A 246 -5.92 -19.84 -8.17
N VAL A 247 -5.65 -18.73 -7.47
CA VAL A 247 -6.60 -17.97 -6.67
C VAL A 247 -6.25 -16.49 -6.77
N HIS A 248 -7.25 -15.62 -6.72
CA HIS A 248 -7.03 -14.17 -6.70
C HIS A 248 -6.08 -13.74 -5.57
N ARG A 249 -5.06 -12.93 -5.87
CA ARG A 249 -3.94 -12.57 -4.97
C ARG A 249 -4.35 -12.15 -3.55
N LEU A 250 -5.41 -11.34 -3.42
CA LEU A 250 -6.01 -10.98 -2.13
C LEU A 250 -6.39 -12.21 -1.28
N VAL A 251 -7.07 -13.18 -1.88
CA VAL A 251 -7.60 -14.36 -1.18
C VAL A 251 -6.45 -15.23 -0.71
N ALA A 252 -5.42 -15.42 -1.55
CA ALA A 252 -4.21 -16.16 -1.16
C ALA A 252 -3.51 -15.49 0.04
N ALA A 253 -3.26 -14.17 -0.03
CA ALA A 253 -2.62 -13.43 1.06
C ALA A 253 -3.47 -13.45 2.35
N MET A 254 -4.78 -13.24 2.24
CA MET A 254 -5.73 -13.25 3.37
C MET A 254 -5.80 -14.63 4.04
N LEU A 255 -5.90 -15.72 3.27
CA LEU A 255 -5.90 -17.09 3.80
C LEU A 255 -4.57 -17.41 4.49
N GLY A 256 -3.44 -17.01 3.92
CA GLY A 256 -2.12 -17.17 4.54
C GLY A 256 -2.00 -16.43 5.86
N ALA A 257 -2.32 -15.13 5.89
CA ALA A 257 -2.26 -14.31 7.10
C ALA A 257 -3.21 -14.85 8.19
N ALA A 258 -4.44 -15.25 7.81
CA ALA A 258 -5.39 -15.87 8.72
C ALA A 258 -4.87 -17.21 9.27
N ALA A 259 -4.26 -18.05 8.44
CA ALA A 259 -3.68 -19.32 8.88
C ALA A 259 -2.53 -19.12 9.88
N LEU A 260 -1.59 -18.19 9.63
CA LEU A 260 -0.48 -17.92 10.55
C LEU A 260 -0.96 -17.37 11.90
N LEU A 261 -1.95 -16.46 11.89
CA LEU A 261 -2.57 -15.95 13.12
C LEU A 261 -3.34 -17.05 13.86
N LEU A 262 -4.13 -17.86 13.16
CA LEU A 262 -4.89 -18.97 13.75
C LEU A 262 -3.95 -19.98 14.41
N ILE A 263 -2.88 -20.40 13.72
CA ILE A 263 -1.88 -21.32 14.26
C ILE A 263 -1.18 -20.70 15.48
N THR A 264 -0.85 -19.41 15.43
CA THR A 264 -0.20 -18.72 16.55
C THR A 264 -1.08 -18.65 17.80
N TYR A 265 -2.38 -18.43 17.67
CA TYR A 265 -3.30 -18.34 18.81
C TYR A 265 -3.91 -19.67 19.25
N THR A 266 -3.82 -20.73 18.44
CA THR A 266 -4.26 -22.09 18.79
C THR A 266 -3.09 -22.96 19.23
N ALA A 267 -2.31 -23.49 18.28
CA ALA A 267 -1.12 -24.29 18.57
C ALA A 267 -0.07 -23.49 19.38
N GLY A 268 0.19 -22.24 18.98
CA GLY A 268 1.11 -21.34 19.70
C GLY A 268 0.63 -20.89 21.09
N GLY A 269 -0.63 -21.16 21.43
CA GLY A 269 -1.19 -20.98 22.78
C GLY A 269 -1.08 -22.24 23.66
N LEU A 270 -0.90 -23.42 23.05
CA LEU A 270 -0.65 -24.68 23.74
C LEU A 270 0.85 -24.94 23.93
N ASP A 271 1.66 -24.58 22.93
CA ASP A 271 3.11 -24.75 22.93
C ASP A 271 3.77 -23.52 22.28
N ALA A 272 4.68 -22.89 23.02
CA ALA A 272 5.35 -21.67 22.59
C ALA A 272 6.17 -21.84 21.30
N ASP A 273 6.65 -23.05 20.99
CA ASP A 273 7.44 -23.35 19.77
C ASP A 273 6.62 -23.24 18.46
N TYR A 274 5.29 -23.10 18.55
CA TYR A 274 4.37 -22.85 17.43
C TYR A 274 3.93 -21.38 17.30
N ARG A 275 4.45 -20.47 18.14
CA ARG A 275 4.09 -19.05 18.14
C ARG A 275 4.82 -18.30 17.01
N ILE A 276 4.11 -17.99 15.91
CA ILE A 276 4.69 -17.37 14.70
C ILE A 276 4.65 -15.84 14.79
N ILE A 277 3.47 -15.24 14.95
CA ILE A 277 3.28 -13.78 14.99
C ILE A 277 2.07 -13.37 15.85
N THR A 278 2.27 -12.43 16.77
CA THR A 278 1.18 -11.86 17.58
C THR A 278 0.35 -10.87 16.75
N PHE A 279 -0.92 -10.67 17.13
CA PHE A 279 -1.79 -9.68 16.48
C PHE A 279 -1.21 -8.26 16.54
N GLN A 280 -0.62 -7.87 17.67
CA GLN A 280 0.04 -6.57 17.82
C GLN A 280 1.22 -6.42 16.85
N ALA A 281 2.10 -7.42 16.77
CA ALA A 281 3.21 -7.40 15.82
C ALA A 281 2.71 -7.42 14.36
N ALA A 282 1.66 -8.19 14.06
CA ALA A 282 1.04 -8.23 12.73
C ALA A 282 0.57 -6.83 12.29
N VAL A 283 -0.07 -6.06 13.17
CA VAL A 283 -0.47 -4.67 12.90
C VAL A 283 0.74 -3.73 12.79
N GLU A 284 1.75 -3.88 13.66
CA GLU A 284 3.00 -3.10 13.64
C GLU A 284 3.82 -3.31 12.35
N TYR A 285 3.71 -4.48 11.71
CA TYR A 285 4.36 -4.78 10.43
C TYR A 285 3.64 -4.20 9.20
N VAL A 286 2.38 -3.74 9.33
CA VAL A 286 1.65 -3.11 8.22
C VAL A 286 2.18 -1.70 8.00
N ASP A 287 2.81 -1.47 6.85
CA ASP A 287 3.30 -0.14 6.49
C ASP A 287 2.12 0.77 6.09
N MET A 288 1.65 1.54 7.09
CA MET A 288 0.57 2.50 6.90
C MET A 288 0.95 3.67 5.98
N ASN A 289 2.24 4.00 5.83
CA ASN A 289 2.68 5.03 4.89
C ASN A 289 2.40 4.57 3.45
N VAL A 290 2.78 3.33 3.12
CA VAL A 290 2.48 2.71 1.81
C VAL A 290 0.97 2.61 1.56
N VAL A 291 0.20 2.08 2.53
CA VAL A 291 -1.26 1.91 2.38
C VAL A 291 -1.96 3.25 2.19
N LEU A 292 -1.58 4.28 2.94
CA LEU A 292 -2.18 5.63 2.82
C LEU A 292 -1.73 6.38 1.57
N LEU A 293 -0.47 6.20 1.14
CA LEU A 293 0.07 6.75 -0.10
C LEU A 293 -0.68 6.19 -1.31
N LEU A 294 -0.89 4.86 -1.34
CA LEU A 294 -1.64 4.19 -2.40
C LEU A 294 -3.12 4.60 -2.41
N LEU A 295 -3.76 4.63 -1.23
CA LEU A 295 -5.13 5.12 -1.08
C LEU A 295 -5.28 6.55 -1.64
N ALA A 296 -4.35 7.44 -1.30
CA ALA A 296 -4.36 8.81 -1.76
C ALA A 296 -4.13 8.94 -3.27
N SER A 297 -3.21 8.16 -3.85
CA SER A 297 -2.96 8.18 -5.30
C SER A 297 -4.18 7.69 -6.07
N MET A 298 -4.81 6.58 -5.66
CA MET A 298 -6.05 6.07 -6.25
C MET A 298 -7.17 7.12 -6.22
N VAL A 299 -7.38 7.78 -5.09
CA VAL A 299 -8.38 8.85 -4.96
C VAL A 299 -8.07 10.02 -5.89
N MET A 300 -6.84 10.55 -5.92
CA MET A 300 -6.51 11.67 -6.81
C MET A 300 -6.65 11.31 -8.29
N VAL A 301 -6.11 10.16 -8.70
CA VAL A 301 -6.16 9.73 -10.11
C VAL A 301 -7.58 9.43 -10.55
N GLY A 302 -8.36 8.71 -9.76
CA GLY A 302 -9.76 8.40 -10.06
C GLY A 302 -10.59 9.67 -10.28
N ILE A 303 -10.34 10.73 -9.51
CA ILE A 303 -11.02 12.02 -9.69
C ILE A 303 -10.55 12.73 -10.96
N VAL A 304 -9.23 12.84 -11.17
CA VAL A 304 -8.66 13.52 -12.35
C VAL A 304 -9.06 12.83 -13.65
N ARG A 305 -9.17 11.50 -13.64
CA ARG A 305 -9.65 10.67 -14.76
C ARG A 305 -11.02 11.09 -15.26
N GLN A 306 -11.95 11.44 -14.37
CA GLN A 306 -13.32 11.86 -14.71
C GLN A 306 -13.39 13.19 -15.46
N SER A 307 -12.29 13.93 -15.58
CA SER A 307 -12.23 15.13 -16.44
C SER A 307 -12.05 14.83 -17.93
N GLY A 308 -11.76 13.58 -18.32
CA GLY A 308 -11.44 13.20 -19.71
C GLY A 308 -10.03 13.57 -20.17
N VAL A 309 -9.16 14.06 -19.27
CA VAL A 309 -7.81 14.56 -19.61
C VAL A 309 -6.92 13.53 -20.31
N PHE A 310 -7.03 12.25 -19.95
CA PHE A 310 -6.19 11.19 -20.52
C PHE A 310 -6.59 10.85 -21.96
N GLN A 311 -7.90 10.74 -22.23
CA GLN A 311 -8.44 10.56 -23.57
C GLN A 311 -8.12 11.76 -24.47
N TRP A 312 -8.23 12.98 -23.93
CA TRP A 312 -7.80 14.21 -24.59
C TRP A 312 -6.29 14.20 -24.90
N ALA A 313 -5.43 13.75 -23.98
CA ALA A 313 -3.99 13.70 -24.18
C ALA A 313 -3.59 12.71 -25.28
N VAL A 314 -4.22 11.53 -25.32
CA VAL A 314 -4.06 10.54 -26.40
C VAL A 314 -4.49 11.12 -27.75
N TRP A 315 -5.63 11.82 -27.79
CA TRP A 315 -6.10 12.51 -29.00
C TRP A 315 -5.15 13.64 -29.43
N LYS A 316 -4.55 14.39 -28.49
CA LYS A 316 -3.52 15.39 -28.80
C LYS A 316 -2.25 14.75 -29.38
N CYS A 317 -1.82 13.59 -28.88
CA CYS A 317 -0.70 12.84 -29.46
C CYS A 317 -0.98 12.43 -30.92
N PHE A 318 -2.21 12.01 -31.23
CA PHE A 318 -2.63 11.75 -32.61
C PHE A 318 -2.51 12.98 -33.51
N LEU A 319 -3.07 14.13 -33.10
CA LEU A 319 -2.98 15.37 -33.89
C LEU A 319 -1.52 15.83 -34.07
N LEU A 320 -0.70 15.75 -33.02
CA LEU A 320 0.73 16.11 -33.08
C LEU A 320 1.56 15.17 -33.96
N SER A 321 1.16 13.91 -34.09
CA SER A 321 1.85 12.94 -34.97
C SER A 321 1.77 13.28 -36.46
N ARG A 322 0.79 14.11 -36.87
CA ARG A 322 0.53 14.47 -38.28
C ARG A 322 0.45 13.23 -39.20
N GLY A 323 -0.15 12.14 -38.71
CA GLY A 323 -0.30 10.87 -39.44
C GLY A 323 0.95 9.97 -39.46
N ARG A 324 2.08 10.39 -38.86
CA ARG A 324 3.31 9.57 -38.81
C ARG A 324 3.22 8.55 -37.69
N LYS A 325 2.97 7.28 -38.05
CA LYS A 325 2.81 6.12 -37.13
C LYS A 325 3.93 6.00 -36.09
N MET A 326 5.19 6.19 -36.47
CA MET A 326 6.33 6.19 -35.54
C MET A 326 6.27 7.35 -34.55
N THR A 327 6.00 8.58 -35.03
CA THR A 327 5.87 9.77 -34.17
C THR A 327 4.70 9.63 -33.19
N LEU A 328 3.58 9.04 -33.63
CA LEU A 328 2.47 8.68 -32.73
C LEU A 328 2.94 7.71 -31.64
N THR A 329 3.61 6.62 -32.02
CA THR A 329 4.12 5.63 -31.06
C THR A 329 5.06 6.29 -30.05
N ALA A 330 5.98 7.13 -30.50
CA ALA A 330 6.90 7.85 -29.62
C ALA A 330 6.17 8.78 -28.65
N LEU A 331 5.21 9.59 -29.13
CA LEU A 331 4.38 10.45 -28.28
C LEU A 331 3.56 9.64 -27.26
N LEU A 332 3.03 8.49 -27.66
CA LEU A 332 2.31 7.58 -26.76
C LEU A 332 3.22 6.92 -25.72
N ILE A 333 4.46 6.55 -26.08
CA ILE A 333 5.49 6.06 -25.15
C ILE A 333 5.82 7.12 -24.09
N PHE A 334 6.11 8.36 -24.51
CA PHE A 334 6.37 9.46 -23.59
C PHE A 334 5.14 9.81 -22.73
N LEU A 335 3.93 9.75 -23.29
CA LEU A 335 2.69 9.98 -22.55
C LEU A 335 2.46 8.89 -21.49
N SER A 336 2.62 7.62 -21.83
CA SER A 336 2.50 6.49 -20.90
C SER A 336 3.52 6.59 -19.77
N ALA A 337 4.80 6.82 -20.09
CA ALA A 337 5.84 7.00 -19.09
C ALA A 337 5.56 8.21 -18.19
N GLY A 338 5.23 9.36 -18.79
CA GLY A 338 4.96 10.61 -18.07
C GLY A 338 3.75 10.51 -17.13
N ILE A 339 2.64 9.92 -17.56
CA ILE A 339 1.49 9.66 -16.68
C ILE A 339 1.90 8.72 -15.54
N SER A 340 2.61 7.63 -15.85
CA SER A 340 2.96 6.65 -14.83
C SER A 340 3.95 7.16 -13.78
N THR A 341 4.57 8.33 -13.95
CA THR A 341 5.38 8.97 -12.87
C THR A 341 4.55 9.42 -11.65
N LEU A 342 3.24 9.57 -11.81
CA LEU A 342 2.30 10.02 -10.76
C LEU A 342 1.12 9.07 -10.56
N VAL A 343 0.98 8.09 -11.44
CA VAL A 343 -0.14 7.15 -11.52
C VAL A 343 0.43 5.74 -11.54
N ASP A 344 -0.18 4.82 -10.81
CA ASP A 344 0.20 3.40 -10.89
C ASP A 344 0.15 2.87 -12.34
N ASN A 345 1.07 1.96 -12.67
CA ASN A 345 1.22 1.44 -14.03
C ASN A 345 -0.04 0.70 -14.53
N ALA A 346 -0.76 -0.03 -13.67
CA ALA A 346 -1.99 -0.71 -14.04
C ALA A 346 -3.11 0.28 -14.30
N ALA A 347 -3.31 1.24 -13.39
CA ALA A 347 -4.28 2.33 -13.56
C ALA A 347 -4.02 3.14 -14.84
N THR A 348 -2.75 3.43 -15.14
CA THR A 348 -2.32 4.07 -16.40
C THR A 348 -2.79 3.28 -17.62
N MET A 349 -2.60 1.96 -17.62
CA MET A 349 -3.03 1.12 -18.75
C MET A 349 -4.55 0.91 -18.83
N VAL A 350 -5.31 0.94 -17.72
CA VAL A 350 -6.79 0.94 -17.75
C VAL A 350 -7.31 2.11 -18.60
N VAL A 351 -6.67 3.28 -18.51
CA VAL A 351 -7.15 4.50 -19.19
C VAL A 351 -6.58 4.64 -20.61
N LEU A 352 -5.30 4.33 -20.82
CA LEU A 352 -4.65 4.53 -22.12
C LEU A 352 -4.93 3.41 -23.14
N THR A 353 -5.21 2.18 -22.69
CA THR A 353 -5.44 1.05 -23.60
C THR A 353 -6.68 1.25 -24.49
N PRO A 354 -7.87 1.59 -23.97
CA PRO A 354 -9.06 1.78 -24.81
C PRO A 354 -8.87 2.88 -25.85
N ALA A 355 -8.30 4.03 -25.46
CA ALA A 355 -8.06 5.15 -26.36
C ALA A 355 -7.04 4.78 -27.47
N THR A 356 -6.02 3.97 -27.14
CA THR A 356 -5.04 3.54 -28.14
C THR A 356 -5.57 2.44 -29.08
N LEU A 357 -6.45 1.55 -28.60
CA LEU A 357 -7.13 0.58 -29.45
C LEU A 357 -7.96 1.26 -30.55
N VAL A 358 -8.72 2.30 -30.19
CA VAL A 358 -9.50 3.10 -31.15
C VAL A 358 -8.59 3.80 -32.17
N LEU A 359 -7.46 4.37 -31.74
CA LEU A 359 -6.45 4.93 -32.65
C LEU A 359 -5.86 3.89 -33.61
N ALA A 360 -5.53 2.70 -33.10
CA ALA A 360 -4.96 1.62 -33.91
C ALA A 360 -5.96 1.13 -34.97
N GLN A 361 -7.24 1.01 -34.61
CA GLN A 361 -8.33 0.71 -35.54
C GLN A 361 -8.47 1.77 -36.64
N GLY A 362 -8.53 3.06 -36.26
CA GLY A 362 -8.62 4.17 -37.21
C GLY A 362 -7.42 4.26 -38.17
N LEU A 363 -6.23 3.88 -37.72
CA LEU A 363 -5.00 3.83 -38.52
C LEU A 363 -4.79 2.50 -39.28
N ARG A 364 -5.71 1.55 -39.16
CA ARG A 364 -5.60 0.16 -39.63
C ARG A 364 -4.25 -0.48 -39.30
N MET A 365 -3.78 -0.25 -38.07
CA MET A 365 -2.54 -0.82 -37.52
C MET A 365 -2.84 -2.00 -36.60
N ASN A 366 -1.89 -2.94 -36.50
CA ASN A 366 -1.87 -3.90 -35.41
C ASN A 366 -1.74 -3.16 -34.07
N PRO A 367 -2.74 -3.21 -33.16
CA PRO A 367 -2.71 -2.39 -31.94
C PRO A 367 -1.55 -2.71 -31.02
N LEU A 368 -1.01 -3.93 -31.11
CA LEU A 368 0.12 -4.38 -30.30
C LEU A 368 1.41 -3.60 -30.60
N ALA A 369 1.55 -3.05 -31.82
CA ALA A 369 2.69 -2.21 -32.19
C ALA A 369 2.66 -0.81 -31.53
N LEU A 370 1.54 -0.42 -30.92
CA LEU A 370 1.39 0.77 -30.07
C LEU A 370 1.35 0.37 -28.59
N LEU A 371 0.51 -0.62 -28.24
CA LEU A 371 0.24 -1.02 -26.86
C LEU A 371 1.45 -1.67 -26.16
N LEU A 372 2.21 -2.56 -26.82
CA LEU A 372 3.34 -3.21 -26.13
C LEU A 372 4.41 -2.19 -25.73
N PRO A 373 4.88 -1.27 -26.62
CA PRO A 373 5.75 -0.19 -26.18
C PRO A 373 5.15 0.72 -25.09
N GLN A 374 3.84 1.02 -25.12
CA GLN A 374 3.21 1.81 -24.05
C GLN A 374 3.21 1.14 -22.69
N VAL A 375 2.95 -0.17 -22.62
CA VAL A 375 3.01 -0.94 -21.37
C VAL A 375 4.42 -0.91 -20.79
N MET A 376 5.43 -1.20 -21.62
CA MET A 376 6.84 -1.13 -21.21
C MET A 376 7.23 0.28 -20.73
N ALA A 377 6.69 1.32 -21.37
CA ALA A 377 6.91 2.71 -21.01
C ALA A 377 6.21 3.11 -19.71
N ALA A 378 5.00 2.62 -19.44
CA ALA A 378 4.29 2.84 -18.19
C ALA A 378 5.08 2.23 -17.02
N ASN A 379 5.45 0.95 -17.09
CA ASN A 379 6.24 0.29 -16.05
C ASN A 379 7.57 1.02 -15.77
N LEU A 380 8.27 1.45 -16.83
CA LEU A 380 9.50 2.24 -16.74
C LEU A 380 9.28 3.65 -16.14
N GLY A 381 8.19 4.32 -16.52
CA GLY A 381 7.81 5.62 -15.98
C GLY A 381 7.43 5.56 -14.50
N GLY A 382 6.75 4.48 -14.09
CA GLY A 382 6.46 4.18 -12.69
C GLY A 382 7.72 3.88 -11.88
N THR A 383 8.68 3.18 -12.48
CA THR A 383 9.99 2.90 -11.87
C THR A 383 10.78 4.18 -11.53
N ALA A 384 10.57 5.28 -12.29
CA ALA A 384 11.33 6.52 -12.14
C ALA A 384 10.96 7.36 -10.90
N THR A 385 9.84 7.08 -10.20
CA THR A 385 9.39 7.85 -9.04
C THR A 385 8.92 6.98 -7.88
N LEU A 386 8.83 7.58 -6.68
CA LEU A 386 8.31 6.91 -5.49
C LEU A 386 6.81 6.54 -5.60
N VAL A 387 6.03 7.28 -6.39
CA VAL A 387 4.56 7.18 -6.45
C VAL A 387 4.08 6.30 -7.60
N GLY A 388 4.86 6.14 -8.66
CA GLY A 388 4.44 5.52 -9.91
C GLY A 388 4.37 3.99 -9.93
N ASP A 389 4.92 3.32 -8.92
CA ASP A 389 4.84 1.87 -8.74
C ASP A 389 4.74 1.53 -7.24
N ILE A 390 3.89 0.57 -6.87
CA ILE A 390 3.66 0.16 -5.48
C ILE A 390 4.95 -0.44 -4.86
N SER A 391 5.77 -1.17 -5.61
CA SER A 391 7.07 -1.67 -5.13
C SER A 391 8.00 -0.51 -4.77
N ASN A 392 7.97 0.58 -5.53
CA ASN A 392 8.74 1.78 -5.21
C ASN A 392 8.25 2.44 -3.91
N MET A 393 6.93 2.54 -3.69
CA MET A 393 6.37 3.02 -2.40
C MET A 393 6.88 2.18 -1.23
N MET A 394 6.86 0.85 -1.38
CA MET A 394 7.30 -0.12 -0.37
C MET A 394 8.81 -0.01 -0.05
N ILE A 395 9.64 0.10 -1.09
CA ILE A 395 11.09 0.28 -0.96
C ILE A 395 11.41 1.64 -0.33
N GLY A 396 10.71 2.70 -0.76
CA GLY A 396 10.97 4.05 -0.30
C GLY A 396 10.64 4.24 1.18
N SER A 397 9.46 3.80 1.61
CA SER A 397 9.06 3.84 3.01
C SER A 397 10.03 3.04 3.91
N ARG A 398 10.40 1.81 3.50
CA ARG A 398 11.30 0.98 4.31
C ARG A 398 12.75 1.46 4.34
N GLY A 399 13.22 2.05 3.23
CA GLY A 399 14.57 2.57 3.06
C GLY A 399 14.78 4.02 3.53
N GLY A 400 13.71 4.72 3.93
CA GLY A 400 13.76 6.14 4.31
C GLY A 400 14.02 7.09 3.14
N LEU A 401 13.62 6.70 1.93
CA LEU A 401 13.90 7.40 0.68
C LEU A 401 12.75 8.34 0.31
N SER A 402 13.07 9.58 -0.02
CA SER A 402 12.11 10.59 -0.42
C SER A 402 11.81 10.57 -1.92
N PHE A 403 10.75 11.26 -2.33
CA PHE A 403 10.38 11.38 -3.75
C PHE A 403 11.53 11.92 -4.62
N THR A 404 12.32 12.88 -4.12
CA THR A 404 13.48 13.43 -4.84
C THR A 404 14.58 12.41 -5.05
N ASP A 405 14.84 11.56 -4.05
CA ASP A 405 15.90 10.54 -4.15
C ASP A 405 15.57 9.55 -5.29
N PHE A 406 14.30 9.16 -5.47
CA PHE A 406 13.88 8.36 -6.62
C PHE A 406 14.11 9.10 -7.96
N VAL A 407 13.67 10.36 -8.07
CA VAL A 407 13.79 11.14 -9.31
C VAL A 407 15.26 11.36 -9.70
N GLU A 408 16.14 11.63 -8.75
CA GLU A 408 17.56 11.90 -8.99
C GLU A 408 18.34 10.61 -9.34
N ASN A 409 18.07 9.50 -8.64
CA ASN A 409 18.86 8.27 -8.76
C ASN A 409 18.34 7.33 -9.86
N LEU A 410 17.00 7.26 -10.05
CA LEU A 410 16.33 6.34 -10.98
C LEU A 410 15.82 7.04 -12.25
N GLY A 411 15.46 8.32 -12.17
CA GLY A 411 14.97 9.10 -13.31
C GLY A 411 15.91 9.09 -14.53
N PRO A 412 17.23 9.38 -14.39
CA PRO A 412 18.15 9.38 -15.52
C PRO A 412 18.28 8.02 -16.21
N VAL A 413 18.41 6.93 -15.44
CA VAL A 413 18.55 5.58 -15.99
C VAL A 413 17.24 5.08 -16.62
N CYS A 414 16.08 5.44 -16.04
CA CYS A 414 14.79 5.19 -16.68
C CYS A 414 14.64 5.97 -18.00
N GLY A 415 15.17 7.20 -18.08
CA GLY A 415 15.28 7.97 -19.32
C GLY A 415 16.11 7.27 -20.40
N LEU A 416 17.25 6.67 -20.04
CA LEU A 416 18.06 5.84 -20.95
C LEU A 416 17.30 4.59 -21.39
N GLY A 417 16.60 3.92 -20.47
CA GLY A 417 15.68 2.81 -20.80
C GLY A 417 14.60 3.23 -21.80
N LEU A 418 14.05 4.43 -21.67
CA LEU A 418 13.01 4.95 -22.57
C LEU A 418 13.56 5.19 -23.98
N MET A 419 14.81 5.67 -24.10
CA MET A 419 15.49 5.79 -25.39
C MET A 419 15.75 4.41 -26.01
N ALA A 420 16.16 3.43 -25.21
CA ALA A 420 16.33 2.05 -25.66
C ALA A 420 15.00 1.42 -26.12
N LEU A 421 13.89 1.70 -25.42
CA LEU A 421 12.55 1.28 -25.80
C LEU A 421 12.09 1.90 -27.13
N LEU A 422 12.33 3.20 -27.34
CA LEU A 422 12.05 3.89 -28.59
C LEU A 422 12.83 3.30 -29.77
N LEU A 423 14.13 3.05 -29.57
CA LEU A 423 15.00 2.44 -30.57
C LEU A 423 14.57 1.00 -30.88
N MET A 424 14.33 0.18 -29.87
CA MET A 424 13.86 -1.20 -30.01
C MET A 424 12.51 -1.26 -30.73
N SER A 425 11.55 -0.41 -30.34
CA SER A 425 10.24 -0.33 -31.00
C SER A 425 10.38 0.04 -32.48
N TRP A 426 11.23 1.03 -32.79
CA TRP A 426 11.51 1.46 -34.16
C TRP A 426 12.12 0.36 -35.04
N ILE A 427 13.01 -0.47 -34.49
CA ILE A 427 13.62 -1.61 -35.19
C ILE A 427 12.59 -2.74 -35.36
N TRP A 428 11.89 -3.12 -34.28
CA TRP A 428 11.03 -4.30 -34.22
C TRP A 428 9.75 -4.14 -35.05
N TYR A 429 9.06 -3.01 -34.90
CA TYR A 429 7.81 -2.68 -35.62
C TYR A 429 8.06 -1.82 -36.86
N ARG A 430 9.29 -1.81 -37.39
CA ARG A 430 9.69 -1.02 -38.57
C ARG A 430 8.78 -1.22 -39.78
N LYS A 431 8.23 -2.42 -39.95
CA LYS A 431 7.29 -2.76 -41.03
C LYS A 431 5.92 -2.11 -40.81
N ASP A 432 5.33 -2.30 -39.63
CA ASP A 432 4.03 -1.73 -39.25
C ASP A 432 4.03 -0.19 -39.27
N TYR A 433 5.13 0.43 -38.85
CA TYR A 433 5.28 1.89 -38.85
C TYR A 433 5.52 2.50 -40.24
N ARG A 434 6.04 1.70 -41.19
CA ARG A 434 6.29 2.12 -42.59
C ARG A 434 5.16 1.75 -43.55
N ALA A 435 4.26 0.84 -43.17
CA ALA A 435 3.08 0.54 -43.96
C ALA A 435 2.31 1.84 -44.23
N PRO A 436 1.96 2.15 -45.49
CA PRO A 436 1.21 3.37 -45.79
C PRO A 436 -0.09 3.42 -44.99
N ALA A 437 -0.61 4.62 -44.74
CA ALA A 437 -2.02 4.74 -44.40
C ALA A 437 -2.80 4.25 -45.62
N THR A 438 -3.68 3.25 -45.45
CA THR A 438 -4.55 2.82 -46.55
C THR A 438 -5.53 3.94 -46.85
N ASP A 439 -5.25 4.69 -47.91
CA ASP A 439 -6.07 5.80 -48.37
C ASP A 439 -7.34 5.27 -49.04
N THR A 440 -8.33 4.94 -48.21
CA THR A 440 -9.72 4.86 -48.62
C THR A 440 -10.34 6.21 -48.31
N GLY A 441 -10.87 6.92 -49.31
CA GLY A 441 -11.40 8.30 -49.18
C GLY A 441 -12.57 8.50 -48.20
N GLU A 442 -12.96 7.46 -47.47
CA GLU A 442 -13.56 7.59 -46.16
C GLU A 442 -12.50 8.16 -45.20
N ASN A 443 -12.61 9.44 -44.83
CA ASN A 443 -12.17 9.83 -43.49
C ASN A 443 -12.81 8.81 -42.54
N PRO A 444 -12.04 7.99 -41.78
CA PRO A 444 -12.66 7.21 -40.72
C PRO A 444 -13.38 8.24 -39.85
N SER A 445 -14.68 8.05 -39.65
CA SER A 445 -15.50 8.92 -38.80
C SER A 445 -15.06 8.72 -37.36
N PHE A 446 -13.92 9.35 -37.04
CA PHE A 446 -13.22 9.23 -35.78
C PHE A 446 -13.95 10.12 -34.77
N GLU A 447 -15.14 9.67 -34.39
CA GLU A 447 -16.02 10.35 -33.43
C GLU A 447 -15.38 10.44 -32.04
N ALA A 448 -14.33 9.66 -31.77
CA ALA A 448 -13.43 9.78 -30.64
C ALA A 448 -12.54 11.05 -30.71
N ARG A 449 -13.16 12.22 -30.88
CA ARG A 449 -12.58 13.49 -30.44
C ARG A 449 -12.41 13.38 -28.93
N GLY A 450 -11.17 13.21 -28.46
CA GLY A 450 -10.85 13.33 -27.04
C GLY A 450 -11.13 14.76 -26.57
N THR A 451 -12.32 15.00 -26.03
CA THR A 451 -12.73 16.26 -25.42
C THR A 451 -12.52 16.20 -23.92
N ILE A 452 -12.15 17.34 -23.32
CA ILE A 452 -12.19 17.49 -21.85
C ILE A 452 -13.67 17.54 -21.47
N GLU A 453 -14.14 16.55 -20.71
CA GLU A 453 -15.54 16.42 -20.30
C GLU A 453 -15.89 17.44 -19.21
N ASP A 454 -14.97 17.66 -18.26
CA ASP A 454 -15.12 18.66 -17.20
C ASP A 454 -13.84 19.49 -17.03
N PRO A 455 -13.75 20.68 -17.69
CA PRO A 455 -12.57 21.53 -17.60
C PRO A 455 -12.38 22.18 -16.24
N VAL A 456 -13.44 22.30 -15.43
CA VAL A 456 -13.36 22.87 -14.08
C VAL A 456 -12.82 21.82 -13.11
N LEU A 457 -13.23 20.55 -13.24
CA LEU A 457 -12.65 19.44 -12.47
C LEU A 457 -11.17 19.25 -12.83
N LEU A 458 -10.81 19.38 -14.12
CA LEU A 458 -9.39 19.38 -14.53
C LEU A 458 -8.61 20.54 -13.92
N ALA A 459 -9.14 21.77 -13.97
CA ALA A 459 -8.46 22.95 -13.42
C ALA A 459 -8.25 22.84 -11.90
N VAL A 460 -9.24 22.33 -11.15
CA VAL A 460 -9.11 22.07 -9.71
C VAL A 460 -8.16 20.90 -9.45
N GLY A 461 -8.22 19.82 -10.24
CA GLY A 461 -7.31 18.68 -10.15
C GLY A 461 -5.84 19.10 -10.32
N LEU A 462 -5.53 19.88 -11.37
CA LEU A 462 -4.19 20.44 -11.59
C LEU A 462 -3.80 21.45 -10.49
N GLY A 463 -4.74 22.29 -10.05
CA GLY A 463 -4.54 23.24 -8.96
C GLY A 463 -4.25 22.60 -7.61
N VAL A 464 -4.65 21.34 -7.40
CA VAL A 464 -4.30 20.53 -6.21
C VAL A 464 -3.01 19.72 -6.46
N LEU A 465 -2.87 19.09 -7.63
CA LEU A 465 -1.69 18.27 -7.97
C LEU A 465 -0.39 19.05 -7.94
N VAL A 466 -0.36 20.30 -8.45
CA VAL A 466 0.89 21.10 -8.47
C VAL A 466 1.42 21.35 -7.05
N PRO A 467 0.63 21.86 -6.07
CA PRO A 467 1.04 21.90 -4.67
C PRO A 467 1.48 20.56 -4.07
N VAL A 468 0.78 19.45 -4.38
CA VAL A 468 1.16 18.12 -3.88
C VAL A 468 2.52 17.69 -4.39
N ILE A 469 2.78 17.88 -5.68
CA ILE A 469 4.08 17.58 -6.30
C ILE A 469 5.18 18.45 -5.69
N LEU A 470 4.94 19.75 -5.48
CA LEU A 470 5.89 20.64 -4.81
C LEU A 470 6.18 20.21 -3.35
N LEU A 471 5.18 19.69 -2.63
CA LEU A 471 5.39 19.13 -1.29
C LEU A 471 6.15 17.79 -1.32
N LEU A 472 5.94 16.94 -2.33
CA LEU A 472 6.77 15.74 -2.54
C LEU A 472 8.23 16.11 -2.84
N PHE A 473 8.48 17.09 -3.71
CA PHE A 473 9.84 17.60 -3.97
C PHE A 473 10.50 18.26 -2.76
N THR A 474 9.72 18.81 -1.82
CA THR A 474 10.26 19.41 -0.58
C THR A 474 10.15 18.50 0.64
N GLN A 475 9.66 17.26 0.50
CA GLN A 475 9.38 16.31 1.57
C GLN A 475 10.53 16.19 2.59
N ARG A 476 11.77 16.07 2.07
CA ARG A 476 13.01 15.93 2.84
C ARG A 476 13.31 17.14 3.74
N TYR A 477 12.95 18.35 3.31
CA TYR A 477 13.11 19.58 4.12
C TYR A 477 12.15 19.59 5.31
N TRP A 478 10.90 19.19 5.09
CA TRP A 478 9.85 19.17 6.12
C TRP A 478 9.91 17.94 7.04
N LYS A 479 10.74 16.94 6.74
CA LYS A 479 10.79 15.63 7.43
C LYS A 479 9.41 14.95 7.51
N MET A 480 8.60 15.09 6.46
CA MET A 480 7.29 14.46 6.37
C MET A 480 7.33 13.17 5.56
N GLU A 481 6.34 12.31 5.75
CA GLU A 481 6.15 11.11 4.93
C GLU A 481 5.45 11.41 3.61
N ALA A 482 5.74 10.64 2.56
CA ALA A 482 5.19 10.86 1.21
C ALA A 482 3.66 10.70 1.15
N SER A 483 3.08 9.90 2.04
CA SER A 483 1.62 9.79 2.21
C SER A 483 0.96 11.10 2.68
N VAL A 484 1.65 11.97 3.42
CA VAL A 484 1.08 13.20 4.00
C VAL A 484 0.61 14.20 2.93
N PRO A 485 1.45 14.67 1.99
CA PRO A 485 1.01 15.61 0.97
C PRO A 485 -0.01 14.98 0.01
N MET A 486 0.14 13.69 -0.27
CA MET A 486 -0.77 12.93 -1.13
C MET A 486 -2.16 12.83 -0.49
N LEU A 487 -2.27 12.46 0.78
CA LEU A 487 -3.53 12.44 1.54
C LEU A 487 -4.18 13.82 1.61
N ALA A 488 -3.39 14.88 1.81
CA ALA A 488 -3.90 16.25 1.84
C ALA A 488 -4.53 16.62 0.48
N GLY A 489 -3.84 16.35 -0.63
CA GLY A 489 -4.35 16.54 -1.98
C GLY A 489 -5.60 15.72 -2.28
N ALA A 490 -5.55 14.42 -2.00
CA ALA A 490 -6.67 13.50 -2.14
C ALA A 490 -7.91 13.98 -1.37
N SER A 491 -7.73 14.40 -0.12
CA SER A 491 -8.81 14.89 0.75
C SER A 491 -9.46 16.16 0.20
N VAL A 492 -8.65 17.14 -0.24
CA VAL A 492 -9.16 18.39 -0.83
C VAL A 492 -9.91 18.13 -2.13
N LEU A 493 -9.34 17.30 -3.02
CA LEU A 493 -9.92 17.02 -4.32
C LEU A 493 -11.20 16.18 -4.20
N PHE A 494 -11.23 15.20 -3.30
CA PHE A 494 -12.40 14.38 -3.01
C PHE A 494 -13.52 15.20 -2.36
N ALA A 495 -13.18 16.05 -1.37
CA ALA A 495 -14.15 16.98 -0.78
C ALA A 495 -14.75 17.91 -1.84
N TYR A 496 -13.92 18.48 -2.73
CA TYR A 496 -14.41 19.29 -3.85
C TYR A 496 -15.35 18.50 -4.77
N GLY A 497 -14.97 17.29 -5.19
CA GLY A 497 -15.76 16.45 -6.09
C GLY A 497 -17.13 16.08 -5.53
N VAL A 498 -17.18 15.70 -4.25
CA VAL A 498 -18.42 15.34 -3.53
C VAL A 498 -19.29 16.58 -3.26
N LEU A 499 -18.72 17.68 -2.75
CA LEU A 499 -19.47 18.91 -2.46
C LEU A 499 -20.03 19.56 -3.73
N SER A 500 -19.29 19.51 -4.84
CA SER A 500 -19.74 20.00 -6.14
C SER A 500 -20.75 19.07 -6.83
N ARG A 501 -21.09 17.93 -6.22
CA ARG A 501 -21.95 16.86 -6.78
C ARG A 501 -21.49 16.28 -8.12
N LYS A 502 -20.24 16.54 -8.51
CA LYS A 502 -19.60 15.95 -9.69
C LYS A 502 -19.34 14.47 -9.46
N ILE A 503 -19.00 14.13 -8.21
CA ILE A 503 -18.66 12.77 -7.79
C ILE A 503 -19.69 12.28 -6.79
N LYS A 504 -20.35 11.17 -7.13
CA LYS A 504 -21.14 10.43 -6.15
C LYS A 504 -20.18 9.57 -5.34
N MET A 505 -20.18 9.78 -4.03
CA MET A 505 -19.27 9.09 -3.11
C MET A 505 -19.32 7.56 -3.28
N MET A 506 -20.50 6.94 -3.25
CA MET A 506 -20.60 5.47 -3.36
C MET A 506 -20.14 4.95 -4.72
N ASP A 507 -20.66 5.49 -5.83
CA ASP A 507 -20.24 5.10 -7.19
C ASP A 507 -18.71 5.23 -7.39
N PHE A 508 -18.07 6.23 -6.76
CA PHE A 508 -16.62 6.43 -6.81
C PHE A 508 -15.85 5.38 -5.99
N LEU A 509 -16.23 5.18 -4.72
CA LEU A 509 -15.61 4.19 -3.84
C LEU A 509 -15.77 2.75 -4.40
N GLU A 510 -16.81 2.49 -5.19
CA GLU A 510 -17.04 1.18 -5.83
C GLU A 510 -16.20 0.99 -7.11
N LYS A 511 -16.03 2.04 -7.94
CA LYS A 511 -15.53 1.90 -9.32
C LYS A 511 -14.10 2.39 -9.56
N GLU A 512 -13.62 3.35 -8.78
CA GLU A 512 -12.30 3.97 -8.98
C GLU A 512 -11.27 3.50 -7.93
N MET A 513 -11.70 2.77 -6.89
CA MET A 513 -10.82 2.30 -5.81
C MET A 513 -10.52 0.80 -5.89
N GLU A 514 -9.24 0.45 -5.90
CA GLU A 514 -8.82 -0.95 -5.83
C GLU A 514 -8.70 -1.46 -4.39
N TRP A 515 -9.85 -1.57 -3.70
CA TRP A 515 -9.91 -2.24 -2.40
C TRP A 515 -9.18 -3.60 -2.34
N PRO A 516 -9.21 -4.45 -3.39
CA PRO A 516 -8.47 -5.71 -3.35
C PRO A 516 -6.95 -5.53 -3.28
N THR A 517 -6.40 -4.47 -3.89
CA THR A 517 -4.96 -4.16 -3.87
C THR A 517 -4.56 -3.62 -2.48
N LEU A 518 -5.36 -2.73 -1.89
CA LEU A 518 -5.13 -2.21 -0.53
C LEU A 518 -5.15 -3.32 0.54
N LEU A 519 -6.19 -4.15 0.53
CA LEU A 519 -6.31 -5.27 1.49
C LEU A 519 -5.21 -6.33 1.27
N PHE A 520 -4.83 -6.58 0.02
CA PHE A 520 -3.74 -7.49 -0.32
C PHE A 520 -2.42 -7.06 0.30
N LEU A 521 -2.05 -5.76 0.21
CA LEU A 521 -0.83 -5.25 0.83
C LEU A 521 -0.82 -5.41 2.35
N ILE A 522 -1.95 -5.15 3.02
CA ILE A 522 -2.09 -5.34 4.48
C ILE A 522 -1.79 -6.80 4.86
N PHE A 523 -2.42 -7.78 4.19
CA PHE A 523 -2.17 -9.20 4.47
C PHE A 523 -0.76 -9.65 4.06
N LEU A 524 -0.20 -9.10 2.99
CA LEU A 524 1.17 -9.37 2.55
C LEU A 524 2.21 -8.88 3.58
N PHE A 525 2.02 -7.69 4.15
CA PHE A 525 2.89 -7.19 5.23
C PHE A 525 2.83 -8.09 6.47
N ILE A 526 1.65 -8.62 6.84
CA ILE A 526 1.51 -9.59 7.94
C ILE A 526 2.30 -10.88 7.63
N LEU A 527 2.21 -11.39 6.40
CA LEU A 527 2.95 -12.58 5.96
C LEU A 527 4.48 -12.38 6.02
N VAL A 528 4.98 -11.23 5.56
CA VAL A 528 6.42 -10.89 5.61
C VAL A 528 6.88 -10.65 7.05
N GLY A 529 6.08 -9.96 7.87
CA GLY A 529 6.32 -9.78 9.30
C GLY A 529 6.46 -11.11 10.03
N ALA A 530 5.64 -12.10 9.67
CA ALA A 530 5.70 -13.45 10.21
C ALA A 530 7.02 -14.16 9.85
N LEU A 531 7.43 -14.12 8.58
CA LEU A 531 8.73 -14.66 8.15
C LEU A 531 9.92 -14.01 8.88
N LYS A 532 9.85 -12.70 9.13
CA LYS A 532 10.88 -11.98 9.88
C LYS A 532 10.91 -12.40 11.35
N GLN A 533 9.75 -12.56 12.01
CA GLN A 533 9.69 -12.98 13.42
C GLN A 533 10.32 -14.35 13.66
N VAL A 534 9.98 -15.35 12.83
CA VAL A 534 10.57 -16.71 12.94
C VAL A 534 12.03 -16.77 12.49
N GLY A 535 12.52 -15.77 11.76
CA GLY A 535 13.90 -15.71 11.28
C GLY A 535 14.17 -16.41 9.96
N ALA A 536 13.14 -16.71 9.15
CA ALA A 536 13.33 -17.33 7.83
C ALA A 536 14.27 -16.50 6.92
N LEU A 537 14.28 -15.18 7.12
CA LEU A 537 15.07 -14.25 6.32
C LEU A 537 16.57 -14.26 6.67
N SER A 538 16.99 -14.75 7.85
CA SER A 538 18.40 -14.74 8.25
C SER A 538 19.26 -15.63 7.34
N PHE A 539 18.75 -16.81 7.00
CA PHE A 539 19.38 -17.76 6.07
C PHE A 539 19.60 -17.16 4.67
N LEU A 540 18.65 -16.36 4.19
CA LEU A 540 18.75 -15.71 2.88
C LEU A 540 19.76 -14.55 2.91
N VAL A 541 19.79 -13.76 4.00
CA VAL A 541 20.80 -12.73 4.22
C VAL A 541 22.21 -13.35 4.24
N GLU A 542 22.43 -14.45 4.95
CA GLU A 542 23.72 -15.15 5.02
C GLU A 542 24.17 -15.67 3.65
N ALA A 543 23.28 -16.33 2.91
CA ALA A 543 23.57 -16.84 1.56
C ALA A 543 23.97 -15.71 0.59
N ILE A 544 23.26 -14.57 0.62
CA ILE A 544 23.58 -13.43 -0.24
C ILE A 544 24.86 -12.72 0.24
N ARG A 545 25.09 -12.60 1.55
CA ARG A 545 26.30 -11.96 2.11
C ARG A 545 27.58 -12.67 1.70
N GLY A 546 27.54 -14.00 1.53
CA GLY A 546 28.65 -14.79 0.97
C GLY A 546 29.02 -14.45 -0.48
N VAL A 547 28.13 -13.83 -1.25
CA VAL A 547 28.43 -13.31 -2.60
C VAL A 547 29.05 -11.91 -2.51
N PHE A 548 28.50 -11.05 -1.62
CA PHE A 548 29.04 -9.70 -1.39
C PHE A 548 30.47 -9.71 -0.84
N SER A 549 30.84 -10.68 0.01
CA SER A 549 32.21 -10.81 0.52
C SER A 549 33.24 -11.22 -0.53
N VAL A 550 32.80 -11.85 -1.64
CA VAL A 550 33.67 -12.17 -2.79
C VAL A 550 33.73 -10.99 -3.76
N SER A 551 32.60 -10.35 -4.04
CA SER A 551 32.54 -9.18 -4.92
C SER A 551 31.28 -8.34 -4.65
N PRO A 552 31.44 -7.09 -4.16
CA PRO A 552 30.33 -6.15 -4.00
C PRO A 552 29.56 -5.90 -5.31
N ARG A 553 30.29 -5.86 -6.43
CA ARG A 553 29.72 -5.74 -7.80
C ARG A 553 28.86 -6.94 -8.17
N ALA A 554 29.32 -8.16 -7.87
CA ALA A 554 28.51 -9.36 -8.09
C ALA A 554 27.27 -9.39 -7.19
N GLY A 555 27.38 -8.94 -5.93
CA GLY A 555 26.24 -8.85 -5.01
C GLY A 555 25.15 -7.87 -5.47
N VAL A 556 25.52 -6.66 -5.91
CA VAL A 556 24.56 -5.69 -6.45
C VAL A 556 23.91 -6.19 -7.75
N SER A 557 24.70 -6.74 -8.68
CA SER A 557 24.16 -7.37 -9.90
C SER A 557 23.25 -8.55 -9.58
N LEU A 558 23.58 -9.39 -8.59
CA LEU A 558 22.74 -10.52 -8.18
C LEU A 558 21.38 -10.04 -7.65
N LEU A 559 21.35 -9.02 -6.79
CA LEU A 559 20.09 -8.48 -6.25
C LEU A 559 19.19 -7.91 -7.37
N LEU A 560 19.79 -7.16 -8.30
CA LEU A 560 19.12 -6.61 -9.49
C LEU A 560 18.54 -7.72 -10.38
N TRP A 561 19.37 -8.67 -10.80
CA TRP A 561 18.96 -9.72 -11.75
C TRP A 561 18.04 -10.77 -11.13
N ALA A 562 18.21 -11.11 -9.84
CA ALA A 562 17.28 -11.99 -9.13
C ALA A 562 15.90 -11.33 -8.99
N GLY A 563 15.86 -10.03 -8.67
CA GLY A 563 14.63 -9.24 -8.69
C GLY A 563 13.97 -9.21 -10.08
N ALA A 564 14.75 -8.94 -11.12
CA ALA A 564 14.26 -8.88 -12.49
C ALA A 564 13.69 -10.22 -12.99
N LEU A 565 14.40 -11.32 -12.76
CA LEU A 565 13.96 -12.65 -13.19
C LEU A 565 12.77 -13.16 -12.36
N SER A 566 12.72 -12.87 -11.06
CA SER A 566 11.58 -13.30 -10.22
C SER A 566 10.31 -12.52 -10.60
N ALA A 567 10.41 -11.20 -10.74
CA ALA A 567 9.31 -10.34 -11.17
C ALA A 567 8.93 -10.54 -12.65
N ALA A 568 9.73 -11.23 -13.46
CA ALA A 568 9.34 -11.59 -14.82
C ALA A 568 8.24 -12.66 -14.84
N PHE A 569 8.22 -13.57 -13.86
CA PHE A 569 7.31 -14.73 -13.84
C PHE A 569 6.22 -14.65 -12.75
N VAL A 570 6.37 -13.77 -11.76
CA VAL A 570 5.46 -13.60 -10.64
C VAL A 570 5.18 -12.12 -10.42
N ASP A 571 3.99 -11.79 -9.88
CA ASP A 571 3.65 -10.44 -9.42
C ASP A 571 4.81 -9.84 -8.60
N ASN A 572 5.11 -8.57 -8.84
CA ASN A 572 6.31 -7.91 -8.32
C ASN A 572 6.18 -7.63 -6.80
N LEU A 573 4.96 -7.48 -6.30
CA LEU A 573 4.66 -7.09 -4.91
C LEU A 573 5.10 -8.12 -3.85
N PRO A 574 4.76 -9.42 -3.92
CA PRO A 574 5.22 -10.42 -2.93
C PRO A 574 6.74 -10.53 -2.85
N PHE A 575 7.41 -10.42 -4.00
CA PHE A 575 8.87 -10.51 -4.05
C PHE A 575 9.52 -9.28 -3.42
N THR A 576 9.09 -8.06 -3.79
CA THR A 576 9.54 -6.80 -3.15
C THR A 576 9.40 -6.92 -1.63
N ALA A 577 8.20 -7.28 -1.15
CA ALA A 577 7.90 -7.37 0.26
C ALA A 577 8.84 -8.32 1.01
N ALA A 578 9.11 -9.52 0.46
CA ALA A 578 10.03 -10.49 1.06
C ALA A 578 11.49 -10.02 1.05
N MET A 579 11.91 -9.26 0.03
CA MET A 579 13.28 -8.73 -0.06
C MET A 579 13.51 -7.45 0.76
N LEU A 580 12.47 -6.69 1.13
CA LEU A 580 12.63 -5.45 1.91
C LEU A 580 13.48 -5.63 3.19
N PRO A 581 13.27 -6.65 4.04
CA PRO A 581 14.10 -6.82 5.22
C PRO A 581 15.50 -7.33 4.83
N VAL A 582 15.63 -8.15 3.79
CA VAL A 582 16.91 -8.68 3.32
C VAL A 582 17.82 -7.55 2.85
N ALA A 583 17.31 -6.64 2.00
CA ALA A 583 18.02 -5.44 1.56
C ALA A 583 18.40 -4.52 2.73
N ALA A 584 17.52 -4.35 3.72
CA ALA A 584 17.81 -3.56 4.92
C ALA A 584 18.99 -4.13 5.73
N HIS A 585 19.01 -5.44 6.02
CA HIS A 585 20.09 -6.06 6.79
C HIS A 585 21.41 -6.08 6.00
N LEU A 586 21.37 -6.34 4.69
CA LEU A 586 22.56 -6.30 3.84
C LEU A 586 23.17 -4.89 3.76
N GLN A 587 22.35 -3.84 3.57
CA GLN A 587 22.83 -2.46 3.49
C GLN A 587 23.42 -2.00 4.84
N ALA A 588 22.82 -2.38 5.96
CA ALA A 588 23.35 -2.08 7.29
C ALA A 588 24.64 -2.87 7.61
N GLY A 589 24.74 -4.11 7.14
CA GLY A 589 25.89 -4.99 7.35
C GLY A 589 27.07 -4.79 6.38
N LEU A 590 26.98 -3.82 5.46
CA LEU A 590 27.98 -3.50 4.43
C LEU A 590 28.17 -1.98 4.30
N PRO A 591 28.72 -1.29 5.32
CA PRO A 591 28.84 0.18 5.35
C PRO A 591 29.82 0.75 4.31
N GLU A 592 30.64 -0.08 3.68
CA GLU A 592 31.56 0.30 2.59
C GLU A 592 30.84 0.51 1.24
N LEU A 593 29.61 0.00 1.09
CA LEU A 593 28.79 0.24 -0.10
C LEU A 593 28.25 1.66 -0.12
N HIS A 594 28.08 2.22 -1.33
CA HIS A 594 27.37 3.49 -1.48
C HIS A 594 26.00 3.43 -0.77
N PRO A 595 25.62 4.46 0.00
CA PRO A 595 24.31 4.52 0.62
C PRO A 595 23.19 4.23 -0.37
N HIS A 596 22.26 3.37 0.04
CA HIS A 596 21.05 3.00 -0.69
C HIS A 596 21.22 2.24 -2.02
N VAL A 597 22.44 1.84 -2.43
CA VAL A 597 22.65 1.10 -3.69
C VAL A 597 21.82 -0.20 -3.77
N LEU A 598 21.58 -0.87 -2.64
CA LEU A 598 20.76 -2.09 -2.60
C LEU A 598 19.27 -1.81 -2.78
N TRP A 599 18.79 -0.64 -2.35
CA TRP A 599 17.41 -0.21 -2.60
C TRP A 599 17.19 0.10 -4.09
N TRP A 600 18.16 0.75 -4.74
CA TRP A 600 18.11 1.01 -6.19
C TRP A 600 18.21 -0.26 -7.03
N ALA A 601 19.07 -1.21 -6.63
CA ALA A 601 19.15 -2.53 -7.25
C ALA A 601 17.83 -3.30 -7.14
N LEU A 602 17.20 -3.29 -5.96
CA LEU A 602 15.91 -3.95 -5.77
C LEU A 602 14.79 -3.26 -6.57
N ALA A 603 14.71 -1.92 -6.55
CA ALA A 603 13.67 -1.16 -7.26
C ALA A 603 13.77 -1.34 -8.79
N LEU A 604 14.95 -1.13 -9.36
CA LEU A 604 15.17 -1.32 -10.81
C LEU A 604 14.95 -2.78 -11.22
N GLY A 605 15.40 -3.73 -10.41
CA GLY A 605 15.26 -5.15 -10.70
C GLY A 605 13.78 -5.53 -10.76
N VAL A 606 13.05 -5.29 -9.68
CA VAL A 606 11.69 -5.80 -9.52
C VAL A 606 10.68 -5.06 -10.41
N SER A 607 10.80 -3.74 -10.57
CA SER A 607 9.88 -2.97 -11.42
C SER A 607 10.14 -3.17 -12.92
N LEU A 608 11.39 -3.31 -13.36
CA LEU A 608 11.70 -3.60 -14.77
C LEU A 608 11.59 -5.08 -15.13
N GLY A 609 11.76 -5.98 -14.16
CA GLY A 609 11.51 -7.42 -14.30
C GLY A 609 10.09 -7.71 -14.77
N GLY A 610 9.12 -6.96 -14.26
CA GLY A 610 7.70 -7.06 -14.65
C GLY A 610 7.43 -6.88 -16.14
N ASN A 611 8.34 -6.27 -16.91
CA ASN A 611 8.25 -6.20 -18.38
C ASN A 611 8.47 -7.55 -19.07
N GLY A 612 9.09 -8.52 -18.41
CA GLY A 612 9.62 -9.73 -19.03
C GLY A 612 8.57 -10.66 -19.63
N THR A 613 7.44 -10.85 -18.95
CA THR A 613 6.35 -11.72 -19.42
C THR A 613 4.98 -11.10 -19.17
N LEU A 614 3.93 -11.73 -19.71
CA LEU A 614 2.56 -11.27 -19.50
C LEU A 614 2.15 -11.26 -18.02
N LEU A 615 2.68 -12.19 -17.21
CA LEU A 615 2.32 -12.38 -15.80
C LEU A 615 3.12 -11.49 -14.85
N GLY A 616 4.29 -10.99 -15.27
CA GLY A 616 5.21 -10.28 -14.38
C GLY A 616 4.76 -8.90 -13.93
N GLY A 617 3.84 -8.26 -14.68
CA GLY A 617 3.33 -6.93 -14.38
C GLY A 617 1.82 -6.86 -14.49
N SER A 618 1.16 -6.30 -13.47
CA SER A 618 -0.28 -6.00 -13.44
C SER A 618 -0.73 -5.21 -14.67
N ALA A 619 0.03 -4.17 -15.04
CA ALA A 619 -0.20 -3.35 -16.24
C ALA A 619 -0.22 -4.16 -17.54
N ASN A 620 0.58 -5.23 -17.62
CA ASN A 620 0.65 -6.11 -18.79
C ASN A 620 -0.67 -6.87 -18.94
N MET A 621 -1.12 -7.52 -17.86
CA MET A 621 -2.36 -8.29 -17.84
C MET A 621 -3.59 -7.41 -18.07
N VAL A 622 -3.63 -6.22 -17.46
CA VAL A 622 -4.70 -5.24 -17.67
C VAL A 622 -4.78 -4.79 -19.13
N ALA A 623 -3.66 -4.35 -19.72
CA ALA A 623 -3.62 -3.89 -21.11
C ALA A 623 -4.02 -5.00 -22.08
N MET A 624 -3.50 -6.22 -21.88
CA MET A 624 -3.79 -7.34 -22.77
C MET A 624 -5.19 -7.93 -22.57
N GLY A 625 -5.74 -7.88 -21.35
CA GLY A 625 -7.14 -8.23 -21.07
C GLY A 625 -8.12 -7.29 -21.76
N ILE A 626 -7.86 -5.98 -21.73
CA ILE A 626 -8.66 -4.98 -22.46
C ILE A 626 -8.51 -5.19 -23.98
N ALA A 627 -7.29 -5.39 -24.48
CA ALA A 627 -7.04 -5.65 -25.91
C ALA A 627 -7.73 -6.93 -26.41
N SER A 628 -7.67 -8.02 -25.63
CA SER A 628 -8.36 -9.27 -25.93
C SER A 628 -9.88 -9.11 -25.92
N SER A 629 -10.42 -8.35 -24.98
CA SER A 629 -11.87 -8.02 -24.92
C SER A 629 -12.33 -7.20 -26.12
N ALA A 630 -11.44 -6.39 -26.71
CA ALA A 630 -11.68 -5.64 -27.95
C ALA A 630 -11.41 -6.46 -29.24
N GLY A 631 -11.20 -7.78 -29.15
CA GLY A 631 -11.00 -8.67 -30.29
C GLY A 631 -9.55 -8.82 -30.76
N TYR A 632 -8.56 -8.33 -29.99
CA TYR A 632 -7.13 -8.48 -30.28
C TYR A 632 -6.43 -9.39 -29.26
N PRO A 633 -6.71 -10.71 -29.24
CA PRO A 633 -6.08 -11.62 -28.30
C PRO A 633 -4.57 -11.69 -28.51
N THR A 634 -3.82 -11.50 -27.43
CA THR A 634 -2.36 -11.69 -27.43
C THR A 634 -1.98 -13.05 -26.91
N ASN A 635 -1.28 -13.82 -27.72
CA ASN A 635 -0.62 -15.03 -27.24
C ASN A 635 0.55 -14.63 -26.31
N PHE A 636 0.65 -15.27 -25.14
CA PHE A 636 1.76 -15.14 -24.17
C PHE A 636 3.15 -15.12 -24.84
N ALA A 637 3.40 -16.04 -25.77
CA ALA A 637 4.69 -16.13 -26.48
C ALA A 637 4.98 -14.90 -27.39
N ARG A 638 3.94 -14.18 -27.85
CA ARG A 638 4.11 -12.94 -28.63
C ARG A 638 4.49 -11.78 -27.71
N PHE A 639 3.89 -11.69 -26.52
CA PHE A 639 4.27 -10.70 -25.51
C PHE A 639 5.71 -10.94 -25.06
N MET A 640 6.02 -12.16 -24.60
CA MET A 640 7.34 -12.53 -24.07
C MET A 640 8.48 -12.23 -25.03
N LYS A 641 8.33 -12.48 -26.35
CA LYS A 641 9.40 -12.17 -27.33
C LYS A 641 9.81 -10.70 -27.37
N PHE A 642 8.88 -9.78 -27.13
CA PHE A 642 9.17 -8.34 -27.08
C PHE A 642 9.53 -7.90 -25.65
N GLY A 643 8.68 -8.24 -24.67
CA GLY A 643 8.85 -7.85 -23.27
C GLY A 643 10.11 -8.40 -22.62
N PHE A 644 10.41 -9.69 -22.80
CA PHE A 644 11.62 -10.32 -22.24
C PHE A 644 12.89 -9.72 -22.81
N LEU A 645 12.94 -9.50 -24.13
CA LEU A 645 14.09 -8.85 -24.76
C LEU A 645 14.27 -7.41 -24.27
N TYR A 646 13.17 -6.65 -24.14
CA TYR A 646 13.25 -5.30 -23.58
C TYR A 646 13.67 -5.29 -22.09
N MET A 647 13.21 -6.26 -21.31
CA MET A 647 13.60 -6.44 -19.91
C MET A 647 15.11 -6.73 -19.81
N LEU A 648 15.67 -7.64 -20.62
CA LEU A 648 17.12 -7.87 -20.66
C LEU A 648 17.91 -6.60 -21.01
N ILE A 649 17.44 -5.81 -21.97
CA ILE A 649 18.09 -4.55 -22.38
C ILE A 649 18.02 -3.49 -21.27
N SER A 650 16.84 -3.25 -20.71
CA SER A 650 16.62 -2.21 -19.69
C SER A 650 17.26 -2.56 -18.35
N VAL A 651 17.18 -3.81 -17.90
CA VAL A 651 17.90 -4.31 -16.72
C VAL A 651 19.41 -4.32 -16.96
N GLY A 652 19.88 -4.64 -18.18
CA GLY A 652 21.29 -4.52 -18.55
C GLY A 652 21.83 -3.09 -18.45
N ILE A 653 21.07 -2.11 -18.96
CA ILE A 653 21.38 -0.67 -18.81
C ILE A 653 21.44 -0.29 -17.32
N CYS A 654 20.46 -0.74 -16.52
CA CYS A 654 20.43 -0.49 -15.08
C CYS A 654 21.60 -1.13 -14.34
N ASN A 655 22.03 -2.33 -14.73
CA ASN A 655 23.18 -2.99 -14.15
C ASN A 655 24.46 -2.19 -14.41
N VAL A 656 24.68 -1.76 -15.66
CA VAL A 656 25.84 -0.92 -16.00
C VAL A 656 25.79 0.41 -15.27
N TRP A 657 24.61 1.04 -15.14
CA TRP A 657 24.43 2.27 -14.37
C TRP A 657 24.82 2.11 -12.90
N LEU A 658 24.31 1.09 -12.22
CA LEU A 658 24.66 0.82 -10.82
C LEU A 658 26.16 0.52 -10.65
N LEU A 659 26.75 -0.26 -11.56
CA LEU A 659 28.18 -0.62 -11.54
C LEU A 659 29.14 0.53 -11.89
N VAL A 660 28.65 1.65 -12.45
CA VAL A 660 29.48 2.81 -12.85
C VAL A 660 29.30 4.01 -11.91
N PHE A 661 28.11 4.19 -11.34
CA PHE A 661 27.80 5.37 -10.50
C PHE A 661 27.77 5.08 -8.99
N TYR A 662 27.78 3.81 -8.56
CA TYR A 662 27.67 3.42 -7.14
C TYR A 662 28.74 2.42 -6.67
N LEU A 663 29.64 1.96 -7.57
CA LEU A 663 30.63 0.90 -7.36
C LEU A 663 31.86 1.04 -8.26
#